data_AF-A0A3N0GTN8-F1
#
_entry.id   AF-A0A3N0GTN8-F1
#
_cell.length_a   1.000
_cell.length_b   1.000
_cell.length_c   1.000
_cell.angle_alpha   90.00
_cell.angle_beta   90.00
_cell.angle_gamma   90.00
#
_symmetry.space_group_name_H-M   'P 1'
#
loop_
_entity.id
_entity.type
_entity.pdbx_description
1 polymer ?
#
loop_
_entity_poly.entity_id
_entity_poly.type
_entity_poly.pdbx_seq_one_letter_code
_entity_poly.pdbx_strand_id
1 'polypeptide(L)'
;MVPGPSPSDHARRAVWERPRRSGNVRRGQDGHGRASTTGGTGTRPPWTVRERGSIRGRVRPRRGVRLPAALRDDPVRPAVQRLPAGPPGRPSGCAHRGRADRPGLHRRDHDRRPDQVLHQGPGGARDRDHRRTGGHAVRLDQGQAAAGLRDREVRRGRRARAGPQRRLRPGQDPDGDRGGHAGAHGDVPGHRHRPERGRVVVVHVSRRRTDESGVIAILVALVTCVVLFGIAALVVDLGLARDTKQASQIASDASALAAATALYPDMTGTPDFVGAVAAAKTYAQKNFGVDSATGWSGCVDAGAQTYKPDPGNQCISFDAATSPTKVRVVMPSQAVRAGFGAVYGVSTYTISTQARAVVASPVSGSCALCFLGDVDTNNSDFTVSAASIAVDGSITSGPNSFWTAGGILVAGTVNGLDPDTITSSNYSPHPQQTAPFADPFASLAMPATPAQVRGNVAGCNATIQPGVYGNVSLGNNDTCTLAPGLYVITGLWQEGNHSLLKSSGGVTLYFTCGTTAAVRACLDTDVAGTGGRLDAKNGALSIAAGAPGYTGFAIIYDRKNPNALELQGNGGTEVTGGIYAPNASMTFNGTSKFGVSGGPVVVRSADGVGNGSGISVTNATSTNLTSDPSPASLDR
;
A
#
# COMPACT_ATOMS: atom_id res chain seq x y z
N MET A 1 -24.94 42.47 -58.92
CA MET A 1 -24.27 43.68 -58.39
C MET A 1 -23.18 43.26 -57.41
N VAL A 2 -22.27 44.17 -57.07
CA VAL A 2 -20.97 43.91 -56.41
C VAL A 2 -21.09 43.40 -54.97
N PRO A 3 -20.25 42.41 -54.55
CA PRO A 3 -19.89 42.16 -53.16
C PRO A 3 -18.41 42.51 -52.85
N GLY A 4 -18.11 42.90 -51.61
CA GLY A 4 -16.75 43.08 -51.06
C GLY A 4 -16.66 44.22 -50.03
N PRO A 5 -15.50 44.43 -49.36
CA PRO A 5 -14.24 43.67 -49.43
C PRO A 5 -13.75 43.11 -48.07
N SER A 6 -12.56 42.50 -48.07
CA SER A 6 -11.80 42.03 -46.90
C SER A 6 -10.75 43.07 -46.45
N PRO A 7 -10.28 42.98 -45.18
CA PRO A 7 -8.85 43.03 -44.85
C PRO A 7 -8.45 41.76 -44.04
N SER A 8 -7.24 41.16 -44.05
CA SER A 8 -5.84 41.65 -44.08
C SER A 8 -5.44 42.40 -42.78
N ASP A 9 -4.27 42.21 -42.15
CA ASP A 9 -3.06 41.43 -42.45
C ASP A 9 -2.25 41.19 -41.14
N HIS A 10 -1.40 40.14 -41.08
CA HIS A 10 -0.02 40.20 -40.58
C HIS A 10 0.61 38.81 -40.32
N ALA A 11 1.89 38.67 -40.69
CA ALA A 11 2.72 37.48 -40.42
C ALA A 11 4.09 37.85 -39.81
N ARG A 12 4.67 36.98 -38.96
CA ARG A 12 6.09 37.07 -38.54
C ARG A 12 6.78 35.71 -38.36
N ARG A 13 7.68 35.43 -39.31
CA ARG A 13 9.04 34.83 -39.17
C ARG A 13 9.27 33.65 -38.19
N ALA A 14 9.72 32.53 -38.78
CA ALA A 14 10.86 31.75 -38.29
C ALA A 14 11.76 31.39 -39.50
N VAL A 15 13.05 31.10 -39.28
CA VAL A 15 14.06 30.94 -40.36
C VAL A 15 14.40 29.47 -40.60
N TRP A 16 14.55 29.09 -41.88
CA TRP A 16 15.13 27.81 -42.30
C TRP A 16 16.57 28.01 -42.80
N GLU A 17 17.53 27.28 -42.23
CA GLU A 17 18.89 27.22 -42.76
C GLU A 17 19.05 26.10 -43.80
N ARG A 18 20.07 26.22 -44.67
CA ARG A 18 20.38 25.25 -45.73
C ARG A 18 21.62 24.42 -45.37
N PRO A 19 21.64 23.10 -45.67
CA PRO A 19 22.88 22.31 -45.59
C PRO A 19 23.86 22.70 -46.71
N ARG A 20 25.16 22.71 -46.41
CA ARG A 20 26.26 22.85 -47.40
C ARG A 20 26.96 21.51 -47.65
N ARG A 21 27.38 21.27 -48.89
CA ARG A 21 28.24 20.14 -49.31
C ARG A 21 29.65 20.62 -49.64
N SER A 22 30.67 20.06 -49.00
CA SER A 22 32.06 19.89 -49.48
C SER A 22 32.89 19.16 -48.41
N GLY A 23 33.89 18.31 -48.71
CA GLY A 23 34.29 17.75 -50.00
C GLY A 23 35.80 17.73 -50.25
N ASN A 24 36.54 16.75 -49.68
CA ASN A 24 37.85 16.20 -50.11
C ASN A 24 38.22 15.06 -49.13
N VAL A 25 38.78 13.87 -49.46
CA VAL A 25 39.75 13.38 -50.47
C VAL A 25 41.20 13.32 -49.93
N ARG A 26 41.63 12.10 -49.55
CA ARG A 26 43.01 11.58 -49.72
C ARG A 26 43.02 10.04 -49.70
N ARG A 27 44.20 9.40 -49.60
CA ARG A 27 44.55 8.26 -50.48
C ARG A 27 45.53 7.24 -49.86
N GLY A 28 45.39 5.96 -50.24
CA GLY A 28 46.26 4.81 -49.89
C GLY A 28 45.39 3.57 -49.60
N GLN A 29 45.45 2.41 -50.27
CA GLN A 29 46.55 1.55 -50.80
C GLN A 29 47.36 0.85 -49.69
N ASP A 30 47.70 -0.45 -49.74
CA ASP A 30 47.31 -1.64 -50.56
C ASP A 30 47.83 -2.91 -49.81
N GLY A 31 47.49 -4.19 -50.08
CA GLY A 31 46.58 -4.82 -51.05
C GLY A 31 46.79 -6.36 -51.12
N HIS A 32 45.95 -7.10 -51.88
CA HIS A 32 46.01 -8.56 -52.19
C HIS A 32 45.65 -9.56 -51.06
N GLY A 33 45.19 -10.80 -51.32
CA GLY A 33 44.94 -11.55 -52.58
C GLY A 33 43.69 -12.47 -52.50
N ARG A 34 43.13 -12.97 -53.61
CA ARG A 34 43.33 -14.32 -54.23
C ARG A 34 43.32 -15.51 -53.24
N ALA A 35 42.64 -16.64 -53.46
CA ALA A 35 41.63 -17.08 -54.45
C ALA A 35 40.94 -18.38 -53.91
N SER A 36 39.79 -18.83 -54.41
CA SER A 36 39.72 -19.83 -55.52
C SER A 36 38.26 -20.21 -55.86
N THR A 37 38.04 -20.96 -56.95
CA THR A 37 36.70 -21.25 -57.52
C THR A 37 36.50 -22.73 -57.89
N THR A 38 35.48 -23.37 -57.31
CA THR A 38 34.79 -24.60 -57.78
C THR A 38 33.46 -24.72 -57.03
N GLY A 39 32.35 -25.24 -57.57
CA GLY A 39 32.08 -25.71 -58.94
C GLY A 39 31.07 -26.88 -58.94
N GLY A 40 29.91 -26.70 -59.59
CA GLY A 40 28.83 -27.71 -59.75
C GLY A 40 27.55 -27.33 -59.00
N THR A 41 26.38 -27.03 -59.60
CA THR A 41 25.52 -27.70 -60.62
C THR A 41 24.72 -28.90 -60.12
N GLY A 42 23.40 -28.73 -59.97
CA GLY A 42 22.44 -29.81 -59.66
C GLY A 42 20.99 -29.36 -59.85
N THR A 43 20.32 -29.81 -60.91
CA THR A 43 19.05 -29.22 -61.40
C THR A 43 17.78 -29.99 -61.03
N ARG A 44 16.75 -29.20 -60.66
CA ARG A 44 15.29 -29.38 -60.85
C ARG A 44 14.47 -30.35 -59.95
N PRO A 45 13.20 -29.96 -59.62
CA PRO A 45 12.11 -30.81 -59.12
C PRO A 45 11.21 -31.26 -60.33
N PRO A 46 9.94 -31.71 -60.22
CA PRO A 46 9.08 -31.95 -59.03
C PRO A 46 8.31 -33.29 -59.03
N TRP A 47 7.48 -33.51 -58.00
CA TRP A 47 6.33 -34.43 -58.07
C TRP A 47 5.08 -33.83 -57.44
N THR A 48 3.92 -34.11 -58.04
CA THR A 48 2.59 -33.79 -57.53
C THR A 48 1.75 -35.06 -57.41
N VAL A 49 0.95 -35.19 -56.36
CA VAL A 49 -0.04 -36.26 -56.17
C VAL A 49 -1.37 -35.64 -55.74
N ARG A 50 -2.49 -36.21 -56.19
CA ARG A 50 -3.81 -35.55 -56.21
C ARG A 50 -4.97 -36.54 -56.12
N GLU A 51 -5.43 -36.82 -54.90
CA GLU A 51 -6.73 -37.48 -54.63
C GLU A 51 -7.46 -36.63 -53.57
N ARG A 52 -8.75 -36.28 -53.67
CA ARG A 52 -9.99 -37.00 -54.05
C ARG A 52 -10.40 -38.12 -53.08
N GLY A 53 -10.98 -37.73 -51.95
CA GLY A 53 -11.85 -38.58 -51.13
C GLY A 53 -13.14 -37.82 -50.78
N SER A 54 -14.31 -38.35 -51.12
CA SER A 54 -15.61 -37.74 -50.80
C SER A 54 -16.58 -38.78 -50.25
N ILE A 55 -17.07 -38.57 -49.03
CA ILE A 55 -18.17 -39.33 -48.44
C ILE A 55 -19.16 -38.37 -47.79
N ARG A 56 -20.46 -38.55 -48.07
CA ARG A 56 -21.57 -37.80 -47.46
C ARG A 56 -22.09 -38.56 -46.23
N GLY A 57 -22.13 -37.92 -45.06
CA GLY A 57 -22.79 -38.44 -43.86
C GLY A 57 -24.01 -37.59 -43.47
N ARG A 58 -25.23 -38.03 -43.78
CA ARG A 58 -26.48 -37.43 -43.26
C ARG A 58 -26.95 -38.19 -42.03
N VAL A 59 -27.11 -37.51 -40.89
CA VAL A 59 -27.95 -37.96 -39.77
C VAL A 59 -28.91 -36.84 -39.38
N ARG A 60 -30.14 -37.18 -39.00
CA ARG A 60 -31.24 -36.23 -38.71
C ARG A 60 -31.33 -35.88 -37.21
N PRO A 61 -31.89 -34.72 -36.84
CA PRO A 61 -32.10 -34.34 -35.44
C PRO A 61 -33.29 -35.09 -34.80
N ARG A 62 -33.22 -35.22 -33.47
CA ARG A 62 -34.36 -35.42 -32.56
C ARG A 62 -34.39 -34.18 -31.64
N ARG A 63 -35.50 -33.45 -31.45
CA ARG A 63 -36.65 -33.80 -30.60
C ARG A 63 -36.19 -34.39 -29.26
N GLY A 64 -36.27 -33.74 -28.10
CA GLY A 64 -36.97 -32.52 -27.73
C GLY A 64 -37.93 -32.82 -26.58
N VAL A 65 -37.68 -32.23 -25.41
CA VAL A 65 -38.42 -32.47 -24.16
C VAL A 65 -38.86 -31.12 -23.60
N ARG A 66 -40.08 -31.06 -23.05
CA ARG A 66 -40.64 -29.86 -22.40
C ARG A 66 -40.49 -29.93 -20.88
N LEU A 67 -40.63 -28.77 -20.25
CA LEU A 67 -40.80 -28.56 -18.81
C LEU A 67 -41.93 -29.45 -18.24
N PRO A 68 -41.95 -29.63 -16.90
CA PRO A 68 -42.80 -28.71 -16.13
C PRO A 68 -42.04 -27.97 -15.02
N ALA A 69 -42.63 -26.88 -14.55
CA ALA A 69 -42.27 -26.18 -13.32
C ALA A 69 -43.49 -26.13 -12.40
N ALA A 70 -43.29 -26.15 -11.08
CA ALA A 70 -44.09 -25.46 -10.06
C ALA A 70 -43.73 -25.93 -8.63
N LEU A 71 -43.85 -25.00 -7.65
CA LEU A 71 -43.92 -25.22 -6.20
C LEU A 71 -42.59 -25.72 -5.54
N ARG A 72 -42.26 -25.38 -4.29
CA ARG A 72 -42.95 -24.55 -3.28
C ARG A 72 -41.94 -23.92 -2.31
N ASP A 73 -42.30 -22.81 -1.68
CA ASP A 73 -41.66 -22.33 -0.46
C ASP A 73 -41.95 -23.25 0.74
N ASP A 74 -41.01 -23.39 1.67
CA ASP A 74 -41.28 -23.45 3.11
C ASP A 74 -40.00 -23.25 3.96
N PRO A 75 -40.03 -22.55 5.11
CA PRO A 75 -38.84 -22.24 5.91
C PRO A 75 -38.64 -23.17 7.13
N VAL A 76 -37.42 -23.67 7.33
CA VAL A 76 -37.08 -24.48 8.53
C VAL A 76 -36.39 -23.63 9.59
N ARG A 77 -37.00 -23.56 10.79
CA ARG A 77 -36.41 -22.97 12.02
C ARG A 77 -35.67 -24.04 12.85
N PRO A 78 -34.74 -23.64 13.76
CA PRO A 78 -33.75 -24.55 14.32
C PRO A 78 -34.29 -25.50 15.40
N ALA A 79 -33.76 -26.73 15.42
CA ALA A 79 -34.01 -27.72 16.46
C ALA A 79 -32.95 -27.65 17.58
N VAL A 80 -33.38 -27.75 18.84
CA VAL A 80 -32.52 -27.72 20.03
C VAL A 80 -32.66 -29.02 20.83
N GLN A 81 -31.59 -29.83 20.89
CA GLN A 81 -31.37 -30.93 21.85
C GLN A 81 -29.86 -30.94 22.19
N ARG A 82 -29.44 -30.60 23.41
CA ARG A 82 -29.51 -31.34 24.70
C ARG A 82 -28.50 -32.50 24.81
N LEU A 83 -27.51 -32.30 25.69
CA LEU A 83 -26.58 -33.30 26.23
C LEU A 83 -27.33 -34.39 27.04
N PRO A 84 -26.68 -35.55 27.27
CA PRO A 84 -26.36 -35.88 28.67
C PRO A 84 -25.01 -36.59 28.93
N ALA A 85 -24.49 -36.36 30.15
CA ALA A 85 -23.73 -37.25 31.06
C ALA A 85 -22.59 -38.20 30.57
N GLY A 86 -21.46 -38.10 31.27
CA GLY A 86 -20.68 -39.25 31.81
C GLY A 86 -20.57 -39.07 33.35
N PRO A 87 -19.56 -39.63 34.07
CA PRO A 87 -18.61 -40.71 33.76
C PRO A 87 -18.85 -41.94 34.69
N PRO A 88 -17.93 -42.92 34.85
CA PRO A 88 -16.92 -42.84 35.93
C PRO A 88 -15.57 -43.57 35.66
N GLY A 89 -14.58 -43.44 36.57
CA GLY A 89 -13.46 -44.41 36.68
C GLY A 89 -12.07 -43.86 37.08
N ARG A 90 -11.64 -44.12 38.32
CA ARG A 90 -10.23 -44.10 38.80
C ARG A 90 -9.99 -45.41 39.58
N PRO A 91 -8.79 -45.99 39.51
CA PRO A 91 -7.81 -45.91 40.62
C PRO A 91 -6.38 -45.59 40.10
N SER A 92 -5.27 -45.54 40.85
CA SER A 92 -4.88 -45.23 42.26
C SER A 92 -3.62 -46.04 42.62
N GLY A 93 -2.54 -45.38 43.08
CA GLY A 93 -1.25 -45.97 43.52
C GLY A 93 -0.09 -45.00 43.22
N CYS A 94 0.80 -44.55 44.12
CA CYS A 94 1.63 -45.20 45.17
C CYS A 94 2.78 -46.04 44.56
N ALA A 95 4.07 -45.96 44.95
CA ALA A 95 4.87 -45.03 45.79
C ALA A 95 6.40 -45.28 45.45
N HIS A 96 7.49 -44.89 46.14
CA HIS A 96 7.76 -44.23 47.43
C HIS A 96 9.25 -43.74 47.50
N ARG A 97 9.56 -42.63 48.19
CA ARG A 97 10.93 -42.18 48.64
C ARG A 97 11.95 -41.83 47.51
N GLY A 98 13.08 -41.14 47.77
CA GLY A 98 13.68 -40.73 49.05
C GLY A 98 14.64 -39.52 48.97
N ARG A 99 15.49 -39.36 50.00
CA ARG A 99 16.27 -38.15 50.36
C ARG A 99 17.75 -38.47 50.55
N ALA A 100 18.65 -37.60 50.10
CA ALA A 100 20.08 -37.62 50.42
C ALA A 100 20.67 -36.18 50.42
N ASP A 101 21.80 -35.99 51.11
CA ASP A 101 22.37 -34.68 51.45
C ASP A 101 23.75 -34.39 50.78
N ARG A 102 24.32 -33.23 51.13
CA ARG A 102 25.61 -32.57 50.77
C ARG A 102 26.88 -33.44 51.09
N PRO A 103 28.18 -33.00 50.97
CA PRO A 103 28.74 -31.64 50.71
C PRO A 103 30.09 -31.47 49.92
N GLY A 104 30.43 -30.22 49.56
CA GLY A 104 31.80 -29.65 49.48
C GLY A 104 32.74 -30.11 48.33
N LEU A 105 34.00 -29.62 48.20
CA LEU A 105 34.64 -28.35 48.62
C LEU A 105 36.04 -28.21 47.94
N HIS A 106 36.57 -26.99 47.76
CA HIS A 106 37.95 -26.66 47.29
C HIS A 106 38.31 -27.04 45.83
N ARG A 107 39.37 -26.53 45.14
CA ARG A 107 40.49 -25.59 45.47
C ARG A 107 41.02 -24.88 44.18
N ARG A 108 41.62 -23.68 44.33
CA ARG A 108 42.93 -23.16 43.83
C ARG A 108 43.60 -23.76 42.56
N ASP A 109 44.43 -23.07 41.77
CA ASP A 109 44.96 -21.67 41.78
C ASP A 109 45.60 -21.32 40.40
N HIS A 110 45.86 -20.02 40.16
CA HIS A 110 46.79 -19.45 39.13
C HIS A 110 46.43 -19.63 37.62
N ASP A 111 46.94 -18.82 36.66
CA ASP A 111 48.06 -17.86 36.73
C ASP A 111 47.91 -16.57 35.85
N ARG A 112 48.70 -15.54 36.20
CA ARG A 112 49.27 -14.41 35.41
C ARG A 112 48.46 -13.57 34.38
N ARG A 113 48.23 -12.31 34.80
CA ARG A 113 48.51 -11.04 34.05
C ARG A 113 50.00 -10.94 33.63
N PRO A 114 50.50 -9.98 32.79
CA PRO A 114 50.02 -8.58 32.61
C PRO A 114 50.23 -8.01 31.16
N ASP A 115 50.23 -6.71 30.82
CA ASP A 115 49.88 -5.43 31.49
C ASP A 115 49.41 -4.34 30.47
N GLN A 116 49.22 -3.09 30.93
CA GLN A 116 48.99 -1.88 30.11
C GLN A 116 50.26 -1.01 29.93
N VAL A 117 50.46 -0.35 28.78
CA VAL A 117 51.43 0.76 28.62
C VAL A 117 50.90 1.90 27.72
N LEU A 118 50.79 3.08 28.35
CA LEU A 118 50.75 4.49 27.90
C LEU A 118 50.42 4.94 26.45
N HIS A 119 49.64 6.03 26.39
CA HIS A 119 49.65 7.05 25.31
C HIS A 119 50.88 7.97 25.35
N GLN A 120 51.25 8.57 24.20
CA GLN A 120 51.50 10.03 24.08
C GLN A 120 51.39 10.51 22.61
N GLY A 121 51.17 11.82 22.40
CA GLY A 121 51.07 12.49 21.08
C GLY A 121 52.43 12.99 20.54
N PRO A 122 52.53 14.11 19.77
CA PRO A 122 51.53 15.14 19.38
C PRO A 122 51.33 15.27 17.84
N GLY A 123 50.55 16.20 17.26
CA GLY A 123 49.59 17.18 17.78
C GLY A 123 49.35 18.39 16.83
N GLY A 124 48.40 19.26 17.18
CA GLY A 124 48.06 20.51 16.44
C GLY A 124 46.94 20.36 15.38
N ALA A 125 46.19 21.40 15.01
CA ALA A 125 46.04 22.74 15.62
C ALA A 125 44.75 23.44 15.10
N ARG A 126 44.23 24.43 15.86
CA ARG A 126 43.08 25.32 15.53
C ARG A 126 41.70 24.63 15.55
N ASP A 127 40.57 25.30 15.82
CA ASP A 127 40.36 26.71 16.23
C ASP A 127 39.18 26.87 17.23
N ARG A 128 38.90 28.11 17.63
CA ARG A 128 37.75 28.55 18.45
C ARG A 128 36.47 28.65 17.58
N ASP A 129 35.24 28.88 18.08
CA ASP A 129 34.74 29.24 19.42
C ASP A 129 33.23 28.92 19.59
N HIS A 130 32.70 29.13 20.79
CA HIS A 130 31.31 29.54 21.12
C HIS A 130 30.09 28.57 21.05
N ARG A 131 29.63 28.26 22.27
CA ARG A 131 28.24 28.45 22.81
C ARG A 131 27.10 27.41 22.60
N ARG A 132 26.62 26.98 23.79
CA ARG A 132 25.21 26.79 24.25
C ARG A 132 24.47 25.46 24.03
N THR A 133 23.99 24.92 25.17
CA THR A 133 22.72 24.20 25.43
C THR A 133 22.25 23.13 24.42
N GLY A 134 22.03 21.85 24.76
CA GLY A 134 21.92 21.20 26.08
C GLY A 134 20.46 20.86 26.43
N GLY A 135 20.19 19.59 26.76
CA GLY A 135 18.85 19.11 27.14
C GLY A 135 18.71 17.58 27.02
N HIS A 136 18.77 16.86 28.15
CA HIS A 136 18.42 15.43 28.20
C HIS A 136 16.92 15.25 28.51
N ALA A 137 16.26 14.34 27.79
CA ALA A 137 15.04 13.65 28.20
C ALA A 137 15.16 12.20 27.68
N VAL A 138 15.62 11.25 28.51
CA VAL A 138 14.79 10.47 29.46
C VAL A 138 13.72 9.65 28.73
N ARG A 139 14.02 8.36 28.52
CA ARG A 139 13.01 7.33 28.26
C ARG A 139 12.15 7.13 29.52
N LEU A 140 10.88 6.81 29.32
CA LEU A 140 10.08 6.06 30.29
C LEU A 140 9.56 4.78 29.63
N ASP A 141 9.34 3.77 30.45
CA ASP A 141 9.23 2.37 30.03
C ASP A 141 7.79 1.83 30.12
N GLN A 142 7.58 0.71 29.43
CA GLN A 142 6.63 -0.39 29.71
C GLN A 142 5.22 -0.12 30.27
N GLY A 143 4.23 -0.74 29.60
CA GLY A 143 2.91 -1.05 30.17
C GLY A 143 2.32 -2.34 29.59
N GLN A 144 2.53 -3.48 30.27
CA GLN A 144 1.91 -4.76 29.91
C GLN A 144 0.52 -4.94 30.57
N ALA A 145 -0.24 -5.92 30.08
CA ALA A 145 -1.69 -6.03 30.34
C ALA A 145 -2.10 -7.07 31.41
N ALA A 146 -3.22 -6.78 32.08
CA ALA A 146 -4.14 -7.74 32.70
C ALA A 146 -5.55 -7.09 32.70
N ALA A 147 -6.70 -7.69 32.36
CA ALA A 147 -7.23 -9.06 32.44
C ALA A 147 -8.29 -9.28 33.56
N GLY A 148 -9.46 -8.65 33.38
CA GLY A 148 -10.79 -9.19 33.77
C GLY A 148 -11.31 -8.98 35.21
N LEU A 149 -12.62 -8.67 35.33
CA LEU A 149 -13.56 -9.34 36.26
C LEU A 149 -15.04 -8.88 36.10
N ARG A 150 -15.89 -9.85 35.71
CA ARG A 150 -17.32 -10.13 35.99
C ARG A 150 -18.36 -9.06 36.40
N ASP A 151 -19.56 -9.35 35.90
CA ASP A 151 -20.92 -8.94 36.26
C ASP A 151 -21.24 -8.64 37.75
N ARG A 152 -22.14 -7.65 37.98
CA ARG A 152 -23.53 -7.96 38.41
C ARG A 152 -24.56 -6.80 38.41
N GLU A 153 -25.76 -7.15 37.93
CA GLU A 153 -27.12 -6.72 38.30
C GLU A 153 -27.45 -5.31 38.85
N VAL A 154 -28.17 -4.55 38.01
CA VAL A 154 -29.51 -3.95 38.27
C VAL A 154 -29.81 -3.36 39.67
N ARG A 155 -30.04 -2.03 39.71
CA ARG A 155 -31.11 -1.42 40.54
C ARG A 155 -31.67 -0.12 39.91
N ARG A 156 -32.98 0.10 40.07
CA ARG A 156 -33.73 1.28 39.56
C ARG A 156 -33.53 2.49 40.49
N GLY A 157 -33.35 3.72 39.97
CA GLY A 157 -32.98 4.85 40.84
C GLY A 157 -33.12 6.30 40.36
N ARG A 158 -34.32 6.73 39.91
CA ARG A 158 -34.76 8.15 39.79
C ARG A 158 -34.06 9.07 38.77
N ARG A 159 -34.73 10.19 38.47
CA ARG A 159 -34.34 11.24 37.51
C ARG A 159 -33.64 12.41 38.21
N ALA A 160 -32.66 13.03 37.56
CA ALA A 160 -32.27 14.42 37.77
C ALA A 160 -31.91 15.06 36.41
N ARG A 161 -32.25 16.34 36.22
CA ARG A 161 -31.83 17.12 35.03
C ARG A 161 -30.53 17.84 35.34
N ALA A 162 -29.60 17.86 34.40
CA ALA A 162 -28.49 18.81 34.34
C ALA A 162 -28.35 19.32 32.90
N GLY A 163 -28.08 20.62 32.72
CA GLY A 163 -28.01 21.25 31.40
C GLY A 163 -26.65 21.12 30.72
N PRO A 164 -26.58 21.21 29.38
CA PRO A 164 -25.32 21.08 28.64
C PRO A 164 -24.45 22.33 28.76
N GLN A 165 -23.21 22.19 29.22
CA GLN A 165 -22.21 23.26 29.10
C GLN A 165 -21.65 23.29 27.67
N ARG A 166 -21.87 24.41 26.97
CA ARG A 166 -21.16 24.74 25.73
C ARG A 166 -19.71 25.10 26.08
N ARG A 167 -18.74 24.43 25.45
CA ARG A 167 -17.36 24.95 25.32
C ARG A 167 -17.02 25.12 23.84
N LEU A 168 -16.55 26.31 23.49
CA LEU A 168 -16.07 26.65 22.16
C LEU A 168 -14.60 26.21 22.01
N ARG A 169 -14.16 25.95 20.78
CA ARG A 169 -12.72 25.98 20.43
C ARG A 169 -12.33 27.39 19.96
N PRO A 170 -11.05 27.79 20.06
CA PRO A 170 -10.61 29.13 19.67
C PRO A 170 -10.57 29.27 18.14
N GLY A 171 -10.92 30.46 17.65
CA GLY A 171 -10.45 30.96 16.36
C GLY A 171 -9.16 31.75 16.53
N GLN A 172 -8.41 31.93 15.44
CA GLN A 172 -7.24 32.81 15.40
C GLN A 172 -7.67 34.16 14.82
N ASP A 173 -7.33 35.24 15.53
CA ASP A 173 -7.26 36.59 14.95
C ASP A 173 -5.87 36.81 14.33
N PRO A 174 -5.77 37.73 13.36
CA PRO A 174 -4.65 38.68 13.38
C PRO A 174 -5.08 40.15 13.18
N ASP A 175 -4.15 41.04 13.50
CA ASP A 175 -4.03 42.46 13.14
C ASP A 175 -5.01 43.50 13.76
N GLY A 176 -4.48 44.65 14.18
CA GLY A 176 -5.27 45.83 14.57
C GLY A 176 -4.70 46.72 15.69
N ASP A 177 -3.60 47.44 15.45
CA ASP A 177 -2.96 48.30 16.47
C ASP A 177 -3.82 49.49 16.96
N ARG A 178 -3.99 49.56 18.30
CA ARG A 178 -4.00 50.77 19.16
C ARG A 178 -4.24 50.33 20.61
N GLY A 179 -3.55 50.82 21.65
CA GLY A 179 -2.66 51.98 21.73
C GLY A 179 -3.21 52.99 22.75
N GLY A 180 -2.87 52.84 24.04
CA GLY A 180 -3.36 53.70 25.12
C GLY A 180 -2.82 53.30 26.49
N HIS A 181 -2.19 54.24 27.21
CA HIS A 181 -1.42 54.01 28.44
C HIS A 181 -2.27 53.97 29.72
N ALA A 182 -1.96 53.03 30.63
CA ALA A 182 -1.89 53.17 32.10
C ALA A 182 -1.51 51.79 32.71
N GLY A 183 -0.75 51.63 33.80
CA GLY A 183 -0.47 52.58 34.89
C GLY A 183 -1.37 52.26 36.10
N ALA A 184 -1.28 51.10 36.77
CA ALA A 184 -0.19 50.53 37.61
C ALA A 184 -0.43 50.78 39.13
N HIS A 185 -0.15 49.76 39.96
CA HIS A 185 -0.37 49.70 41.43
C HIS A 185 -1.86 49.71 41.87
N GLY A 186 -2.27 49.18 43.03
CA GLY A 186 -1.53 48.40 44.05
C GLY A 186 -2.44 47.95 45.22
N ASP A 187 -2.02 46.86 45.89
CA ASP A 187 -2.29 46.38 47.27
C ASP A 187 -3.57 46.79 48.07
N VAL A 188 -4.48 45.81 48.28
CA VAL A 188 -4.71 45.07 49.57
C VAL A 188 -4.31 45.77 50.91
N PRO A 189 -5.06 45.65 52.05
CA PRO A 189 -6.50 45.40 52.32
C PRO A 189 -7.12 46.43 53.33
N GLY A 190 -8.39 46.27 53.79
CA GLY A 190 -8.95 47.17 54.84
C GLY A 190 -10.23 46.73 55.58
N HIS A 191 -10.22 46.85 56.91
CA HIS A 191 -11.20 46.37 57.90
C HIS A 191 -12.59 47.06 58.01
N ARG A 192 -13.60 46.23 58.33
CA ARG A 192 -14.63 46.28 59.42
C ARG A 192 -15.57 47.50 59.66
N HIS A 193 -16.78 47.12 60.10
CA HIS A 193 -17.76 47.82 60.97
C HIS A 193 -18.62 49.00 60.45
N ARG A 194 -19.92 48.70 60.23
CA ARG A 194 -21.11 49.08 61.07
C ARG A 194 -21.29 50.57 61.50
N PRO A 195 -22.54 51.00 61.75
CA PRO A 195 -23.63 51.30 60.80
C PRO A 195 -24.14 52.75 60.95
N GLU A 196 -24.96 53.29 60.03
CA GLU A 196 -25.98 54.27 60.44
C GLU A 196 -27.20 54.45 59.51
N ARG A 197 -28.09 55.39 59.85
CA ARG A 197 -29.51 55.46 59.46
C ARG A 197 -29.78 56.45 58.31
N GLY A 198 -30.08 55.93 57.12
CA GLY A 198 -30.59 56.73 55.99
C GLY A 198 -32.12 56.68 55.85
N ARG A 199 -32.86 57.58 56.52
CA ARG A 199 -34.34 57.65 56.45
C ARG A 199 -34.80 58.36 55.16
N VAL A 200 -34.78 57.66 54.02
CA VAL A 200 -35.31 58.19 52.76
C VAL A 200 -36.84 58.23 52.80
N VAL A 201 -37.42 59.41 52.59
CA VAL A 201 -38.87 59.62 52.56
C VAL A 201 -39.43 59.16 51.22
N VAL A 202 -40.35 58.19 51.23
CA VAL A 202 -41.09 57.76 50.03
C VAL A 202 -42.13 58.82 49.67
N VAL A 203 -41.75 59.81 48.86
CA VAL A 203 -42.70 60.77 48.28
C VAL A 203 -43.51 60.04 47.20
N HIS A 204 -44.69 59.55 47.58
CA HIS A 204 -45.65 58.96 46.66
C HIS A 204 -46.22 60.03 45.71
N VAL A 205 -45.54 60.26 44.58
CA VAL A 205 -46.00 61.15 43.51
C VAL A 205 -47.13 60.45 42.75
N SER A 206 -48.34 60.51 43.32
CA SER A 206 -49.59 59.94 42.79
C SER A 206 -50.13 60.73 41.59
N ARG A 207 -49.32 60.86 40.54
CA ARG A 207 -49.78 61.35 39.23
C ARG A 207 -50.79 60.36 38.66
N ARG A 208 -52.08 60.65 38.89
CA ARG A 208 -53.22 60.06 38.17
C ARG A 208 -52.98 60.22 36.67
N ARG A 209 -52.47 59.16 36.03
CA ARG A 209 -52.57 58.98 34.58
C ARG A 209 -53.90 58.32 34.27
N THR A 210 -54.47 58.67 33.13
CA THR A 210 -55.77 58.18 32.64
C THR A 210 -55.73 56.69 32.30
N ASP A 211 -56.92 56.08 32.29
CA ASP A 211 -57.10 54.64 32.53
C ASP A 211 -57.00 53.76 31.26
N GLU A 212 -55.94 53.97 30.46
CA GLU A 212 -55.67 53.21 29.23
C GLU A 212 -54.67 52.05 29.45
N SER A 213 -54.17 51.90 30.68
CA SER A 213 -53.04 51.01 31.03
C SER A 213 -53.32 49.53 30.72
N GLY A 214 -54.59 49.09 30.78
CA GLY A 214 -54.97 47.72 30.45
C GLY A 214 -54.82 47.38 28.96
N VAL A 215 -55.12 48.32 28.06
CA VAL A 215 -55.03 48.11 26.60
C VAL A 215 -53.58 47.95 26.17
N ILE A 216 -52.67 48.78 26.72
CA ILE A 216 -51.24 48.71 26.45
C ILE A 216 -50.67 47.36 26.88
N ALA A 217 -51.08 46.84 28.04
CA ALA A 217 -50.63 45.52 28.52
C ALA A 217 -51.05 44.38 27.57
N ILE A 218 -52.29 44.40 27.06
CA ILE A 218 -52.78 43.42 26.08
C ILE A 218 -52.04 43.53 24.75
N LEU A 219 -51.84 44.75 24.25
CA LEU A 219 -51.17 45.00 22.96
C LEU A 219 -49.69 44.58 23.01
N VAL A 220 -48.98 44.92 24.08
CA VAL A 220 -47.60 44.45 24.33
C VAL A 220 -47.56 42.93 24.46
N ALA A 221 -48.47 42.32 25.22
CA ALA A 221 -48.52 40.85 25.35
C ALA A 221 -48.73 40.15 24.00
N LEU A 222 -49.65 40.64 23.16
CA LEU A 222 -49.89 40.09 21.82
C LEU A 222 -48.65 40.23 20.92
N VAL A 223 -48.05 41.43 20.84
CA VAL A 223 -46.86 41.67 20.01
C VAL A 223 -45.66 40.83 20.50
N THR A 224 -45.40 40.81 21.81
CA THR A 224 -44.30 40.03 22.38
C THR A 224 -44.52 38.51 22.19
N CYS A 225 -45.74 38.00 22.36
CA CYS A 225 -46.05 36.60 22.08
C CYS A 225 -45.83 36.26 20.60
N VAL A 226 -46.35 37.07 19.66
CA VAL A 226 -46.17 36.83 18.22
C VAL A 226 -44.69 36.83 17.83
N VAL A 227 -43.88 37.78 18.34
CA VAL A 227 -42.44 37.83 18.07
C VAL A 227 -41.70 36.62 18.68
N LEU A 228 -41.98 36.26 19.94
CA LEU A 228 -41.31 35.13 20.59
C LEU A 228 -41.69 33.78 19.96
N PHE A 229 -42.97 33.58 19.59
CA PHE A 229 -43.39 32.39 18.87
C PHE A 229 -42.82 32.34 17.45
N GLY A 230 -42.74 33.47 16.74
CA GLY A 230 -42.10 33.56 15.42
C GLY A 230 -40.60 33.21 15.43
N ILE A 231 -39.87 33.67 16.46
CA ILE A 231 -38.45 33.32 16.65
C ILE A 231 -38.31 31.83 17.03
N ALA A 232 -39.15 31.31 17.92
CA ALA A 232 -39.13 29.89 18.31
C ALA A 232 -39.43 28.96 17.11
N ALA A 233 -40.42 29.32 16.29
CA ALA A 233 -40.75 28.70 15.02
C ALA A 233 -39.53 28.60 14.09
N LEU A 234 -38.86 29.73 13.83
CA LEU A 234 -37.68 29.79 12.96
C LEU A 234 -36.52 28.94 13.50
N VAL A 235 -36.34 28.87 14.83
CA VAL A 235 -35.34 28.00 15.45
C VAL A 235 -35.66 26.51 15.27
N VAL A 236 -36.94 26.11 15.31
CA VAL A 236 -37.36 24.73 15.04
C VAL A 236 -37.13 24.34 13.58
N ASP A 237 -37.53 25.19 12.63
CA ASP A 237 -37.36 24.92 11.20
C ASP A 237 -35.88 24.89 10.80
N LEU A 238 -35.06 25.83 11.31
CA LEU A 238 -33.61 25.82 11.10
C LEU A 238 -32.93 24.60 11.77
N GLY A 239 -33.48 24.14 12.90
CA GLY A 239 -33.05 22.89 13.56
C GLY A 239 -33.29 21.67 12.68
N LEU A 240 -34.51 21.52 12.16
CA LEU A 240 -34.88 20.44 11.25
C LEU A 240 -34.06 20.46 9.95
N ALA A 241 -33.86 21.65 9.36
CA ALA A 241 -33.03 21.81 8.18
C ALA A 241 -31.56 21.43 8.45
N ARG A 242 -31.02 21.78 9.63
CA ARG A 242 -29.65 21.42 10.02
C ARG A 242 -29.48 19.91 10.23
N ASP A 243 -30.43 19.28 10.91
CA ASP A 243 -30.45 17.83 11.12
C ASP A 243 -30.56 17.06 9.79
N THR A 244 -31.48 17.48 8.93
CA THR A 244 -31.66 16.92 7.59
C THR A 244 -30.39 17.08 6.74
N LYS A 245 -29.69 18.22 6.82
CA LYS A 245 -28.38 18.40 6.17
C LYS A 245 -27.31 17.44 6.71
N GLN A 246 -27.30 17.18 8.01
CA GLN A 246 -26.35 16.23 8.60
C GLN A 246 -26.62 14.79 8.13
N ALA A 247 -27.89 14.36 8.11
CA ALA A 247 -28.28 13.07 7.55
C ALA A 247 -27.91 12.96 6.05
N SER A 248 -28.15 14.02 5.27
CA SER A 248 -27.78 14.12 3.86
C SER A 248 -26.26 14.01 3.64
N GLN A 249 -25.44 14.56 4.52
CA GLN A 249 -23.98 14.45 4.43
C GLN A 249 -23.50 13.04 4.73
N ILE A 250 -24.02 12.41 5.79
CA ILE A 250 -23.72 11.00 6.12
C ILE A 250 -24.11 10.09 4.96
N ALA A 251 -25.23 10.37 4.29
CA ALA A 251 -25.66 9.66 3.10
C ALA A 251 -24.75 9.90 1.87
N SER A 252 -24.26 11.12 1.62
CA SER A 252 -23.28 11.35 0.55
C SER A 252 -21.97 10.63 0.82
N ASP A 253 -21.44 10.71 2.05
CA ASP A 253 -20.18 10.07 2.45
C ASP A 253 -20.26 8.56 2.26
N ALA A 254 -21.34 7.94 2.76
CA ALA A 254 -21.57 6.50 2.62
C ALA A 254 -21.82 6.08 1.16
N SER A 255 -22.45 6.94 0.33
CA SER A 255 -22.69 6.65 -1.08
C SER A 255 -21.42 6.76 -1.94
N ALA A 256 -20.53 7.72 -1.64
CA ALA A 256 -19.23 7.83 -2.30
C ALA A 256 -18.32 6.65 -1.95
N LEU A 257 -18.26 6.25 -0.68
CA LEU A 257 -17.52 5.06 -0.25
C LEU A 257 -18.09 3.79 -0.89
N ALA A 258 -19.41 3.61 -0.91
CA ALA A 258 -20.05 2.45 -1.53
C ALA A 258 -19.75 2.35 -3.04
N ALA A 259 -19.82 3.48 -3.77
CA ALA A 259 -19.45 3.54 -5.18
C ALA A 259 -17.97 3.21 -5.41
N ALA A 260 -17.08 3.74 -4.57
CA ALA A 260 -15.64 3.46 -4.65
C ALA A 260 -15.33 1.97 -4.42
N THR A 261 -15.96 1.32 -3.42
CA THR A 261 -15.79 -0.12 -3.18
C THR A 261 -16.40 -1.00 -4.27
N ALA A 262 -17.48 -0.54 -4.93
CA ALA A 262 -18.15 -1.29 -5.99
C ALA A 262 -17.60 -0.99 -7.39
N LEU A 263 -16.56 -0.15 -7.51
CA LEU A 263 -15.97 0.24 -8.78
C LEU A 263 -15.07 -0.84 -9.38
N TYR A 264 -14.56 -1.78 -8.58
CA TYR A 264 -13.68 -2.86 -9.05
C TYR A 264 -13.98 -4.19 -8.35
N PRO A 265 -15.18 -4.79 -8.56
CA PRO A 265 -15.66 -5.95 -7.78
C PRO A 265 -14.77 -7.19 -7.93
N ASP A 266 -14.21 -7.43 -9.11
CA ASP A 266 -13.38 -8.61 -9.42
C ASP A 266 -11.87 -8.32 -9.36
N MET A 267 -11.45 -7.10 -9.01
CA MET A 267 -10.05 -6.64 -8.97
C MET A 267 -9.26 -6.76 -10.29
N THR A 268 -9.95 -6.97 -11.42
CA THR A 268 -9.38 -7.19 -12.77
C THR A 268 -8.84 -5.93 -13.46
N GLY A 269 -8.63 -4.82 -12.73
CA GLY A 269 -8.28 -3.50 -13.28
C GLY A 269 -9.38 -2.87 -14.16
N THR A 270 -10.49 -3.56 -14.43
CA THR A 270 -11.59 -3.08 -15.26
C THR A 270 -12.67 -2.45 -14.37
N PRO A 271 -13.02 -1.16 -14.54
CA PRO A 271 -13.99 -0.48 -13.68
C PRO A 271 -15.45 -0.87 -13.98
N ASP A 272 -16.17 -1.40 -12.99
CA ASP A 272 -17.62 -1.55 -13.04
C ASP A 272 -18.33 -0.26 -12.61
N PHE A 273 -18.47 0.66 -13.57
CA PHE A 273 -19.24 1.87 -13.38
C PHE A 273 -20.74 1.63 -13.11
N VAL A 274 -21.30 0.50 -13.55
CA VAL A 274 -22.73 0.19 -13.37
C VAL A 274 -22.97 -0.24 -11.93
N GLY A 275 -22.13 -1.14 -11.41
CA GLY A 275 -22.08 -1.51 -9.99
C GLY A 275 -21.81 -0.32 -9.08
N ALA A 276 -20.83 0.53 -9.41
CA ALA A 276 -20.52 1.73 -8.64
C ALA A 276 -21.70 2.72 -8.55
N VAL A 277 -22.37 3.01 -9.68
CA VAL A 277 -23.58 3.87 -9.72
C VAL A 277 -24.74 3.22 -8.95
N ALA A 278 -24.96 1.92 -9.12
CA ALA A 278 -26.00 1.20 -8.39
C ALA A 278 -25.76 1.18 -6.87
N ALA A 279 -24.50 1.05 -6.43
CA ALA A 279 -24.10 1.11 -5.04
C ALA A 279 -24.35 2.51 -4.43
N ALA A 280 -23.92 3.59 -5.09
CA ALA A 280 -24.23 4.96 -4.67
C ALA A 280 -25.74 5.19 -4.53
N LYS A 281 -26.53 4.85 -5.56
CA LYS A 281 -27.99 4.99 -5.55
C LYS A 281 -28.63 4.20 -4.41
N THR A 282 -28.17 2.97 -4.17
CA THR A 282 -28.65 2.10 -3.08
C THR A 282 -28.34 2.68 -1.69
N TYR A 283 -27.16 3.26 -1.48
CA TYR A 283 -26.78 3.84 -0.19
C TYR A 283 -27.48 5.20 0.05
N ALA A 284 -27.71 6.00 -0.98
CA ALA A 284 -28.52 7.21 -0.87
C ALA A 284 -29.99 6.88 -0.55
N GLN A 285 -30.56 5.84 -1.16
CA GLN A 285 -31.91 5.37 -0.86
C GLN A 285 -32.03 4.86 0.59
N LYS A 286 -31.07 4.04 1.05
CA LYS A 286 -31.07 3.49 2.43
C LYS A 286 -30.86 4.54 3.52
N ASN A 287 -29.99 5.52 3.30
CA ASN A 287 -29.61 6.49 4.33
C ASN A 287 -30.40 7.81 4.28
N PHE A 288 -31.00 8.16 3.14
CA PHE A 288 -31.67 9.46 2.95
C PHE A 288 -32.97 9.39 2.12
N GLY A 289 -33.45 8.19 1.75
CA GLY A 289 -34.72 8.01 1.03
C GLY A 289 -34.72 8.49 -0.42
N VAL A 290 -33.56 8.79 -1.01
CA VAL A 290 -33.46 9.20 -2.42
C VAL A 290 -33.86 8.03 -3.32
N ASP A 291 -34.95 8.17 -4.07
CA ASP A 291 -35.40 7.12 -4.98
C ASP A 291 -34.36 6.81 -6.06
N SER A 292 -34.02 5.53 -6.23
CA SER A 292 -32.91 5.09 -7.08
C SER A 292 -33.21 5.14 -8.57
N ALA A 293 -34.48 5.20 -8.98
CA ALA A 293 -34.89 5.31 -10.38
C ALA A 293 -35.16 6.76 -10.81
N THR A 294 -35.87 7.52 -9.98
CA THR A 294 -36.39 8.85 -10.33
C THR A 294 -35.67 9.99 -9.63
N GLY A 295 -35.17 9.79 -8.41
CA GLY A 295 -34.57 10.85 -7.59
C GLY A 295 -33.27 11.45 -8.15
N TRP A 296 -32.65 10.77 -9.12
CA TRP A 296 -31.41 11.18 -9.78
C TRP A 296 -31.61 11.81 -11.17
N SER A 297 -32.82 11.74 -11.71
CA SER A 297 -33.13 12.21 -13.06
C SER A 297 -33.01 13.74 -13.15
N GLY A 298 -32.14 14.23 -14.04
CA GLY A 298 -31.86 15.65 -14.18
C GLY A 298 -31.00 16.24 -13.06
N CYS A 299 -30.35 15.41 -12.23
CA CYS A 299 -29.44 15.91 -11.20
C CYS A 299 -28.18 16.52 -11.84
N VAL A 300 -27.92 17.81 -11.54
CA VAL A 300 -26.78 18.57 -12.07
C VAL A 300 -25.80 18.91 -10.94
N ASP A 301 -24.52 18.63 -11.18
CA ASP A 301 -23.42 19.03 -10.31
C ASP A 301 -22.40 19.84 -11.13
N ALA A 302 -22.17 21.09 -10.73
CA ALA A 302 -21.22 22.00 -11.37
C ALA A 302 -19.74 21.62 -11.12
N GLY A 303 -19.47 20.83 -10.08
CA GLY A 303 -18.16 20.27 -9.75
C GLY A 303 -17.98 18.81 -10.17
N ALA A 304 -18.84 18.31 -11.06
CA ALA A 304 -18.82 16.92 -11.51
C ALA A 304 -17.55 16.61 -12.32
N GLN A 305 -16.99 15.43 -12.08
CA GLN A 305 -15.75 14.97 -12.69
C GLN A 305 -15.91 14.65 -14.21
N THR A 306 -14.79 14.37 -14.87
CA THR A 306 -14.65 14.15 -16.31
C THR A 306 -15.65 13.12 -16.88
N TYR A 307 -15.83 12.00 -16.18
CA TYR A 307 -16.61 10.86 -16.66
C TYR A 307 -17.93 10.69 -15.89
N LYS A 308 -19.02 10.50 -16.63
CA LYS A 308 -20.40 10.52 -16.14
C LYS A 308 -21.19 9.36 -16.76
N PRO A 309 -21.10 8.14 -16.19
CA PRO A 309 -21.61 6.91 -16.81
C PRO A 309 -23.14 6.73 -16.75
N ASP A 310 -23.87 7.59 -16.06
CA ASP A 310 -25.32 7.46 -15.80
C ASP A 310 -26.10 8.53 -16.60
N PRO A 311 -26.69 8.20 -17.76
CA PRO A 311 -27.28 9.20 -18.65
C PRO A 311 -28.42 10.00 -17.99
N GLY A 312 -28.29 11.33 -17.99
CA GLY A 312 -29.25 12.23 -17.34
C GLY A 312 -28.95 12.52 -15.86
N ASN A 313 -27.87 11.96 -15.30
CA ASN A 313 -27.39 12.23 -13.94
C ASN A 313 -25.91 12.68 -13.98
N GLN A 314 -25.61 13.87 -13.47
CA GLN A 314 -24.24 14.36 -13.34
C GLN A 314 -23.72 14.29 -11.90
N CYS A 315 -24.58 13.95 -10.95
CA CYS A 315 -24.31 13.94 -9.50
C CYS A 315 -23.59 12.67 -9.02
N ILE A 316 -23.34 11.68 -9.90
CA ILE A 316 -22.37 10.61 -9.68
C ILE A 316 -21.36 10.68 -10.83
N SER A 317 -20.09 10.94 -10.51
CA SER A 317 -19.05 11.18 -11.53
C SER A 317 -17.67 10.69 -11.08
N PHE A 318 -16.83 10.39 -12.06
CA PHE A 318 -15.50 9.77 -11.90
C PHE A 318 -14.43 10.59 -12.63
N ASP A 319 -13.22 10.63 -12.10
CA ASP A 319 -12.07 11.33 -12.65
C ASP A 319 -11.65 10.83 -14.04
N ALA A 320 -11.68 9.50 -14.27
CA ALA A 320 -11.32 8.87 -15.54
C ALA A 320 -12.36 7.83 -16.01
N ALA A 321 -12.29 7.47 -17.31
CA ALA A 321 -13.18 6.51 -17.95
C ALA A 321 -12.61 5.09 -18.07
N THR A 322 -11.31 4.89 -17.79
CA THR A 322 -10.59 3.61 -17.96
C THR A 322 -9.95 3.10 -16.67
N SER A 323 -9.43 4.01 -15.86
CA SER A 323 -8.76 3.70 -14.58
C SER A 323 -9.10 4.78 -13.53
N PRO A 324 -10.38 4.95 -13.17
CA PRO A 324 -10.81 5.94 -12.19
C PRO A 324 -10.19 5.70 -10.81
N THR A 325 -9.67 6.76 -10.20
CA THR A 325 -9.15 6.75 -8.81
C THR A 325 -10.05 7.52 -7.85
N LYS A 326 -10.93 8.40 -8.35
CA LYS A 326 -11.77 9.29 -7.53
C LYS A 326 -13.21 9.30 -8.01
N VAL A 327 -14.13 8.89 -7.13
CA VAL A 327 -15.57 9.03 -7.31
C VAL A 327 -16.11 10.21 -6.51
N ARG A 328 -17.04 10.96 -7.11
CA ARG A 328 -17.75 12.07 -6.49
C ARG A 328 -19.24 11.79 -6.51
N VAL A 329 -19.89 11.98 -5.36
CA VAL A 329 -21.34 11.82 -5.21
C VAL A 329 -21.95 13.07 -4.57
N VAL A 330 -22.95 13.64 -5.23
CA VAL A 330 -23.77 14.76 -4.75
C VAL A 330 -25.19 14.25 -4.50
N MET A 331 -25.79 14.59 -3.36
CA MET A 331 -27.18 14.22 -3.07
C MET A 331 -28.15 15.11 -3.88
N PRO A 332 -29.10 14.55 -4.64
CA PRO A 332 -30.13 15.32 -5.33
C PRO A 332 -30.92 16.22 -4.37
N SER A 333 -31.16 17.47 -4.76
CA SER A 333 -31.66 18.52 -3.87
C SER A 333 -33.03 18.20 -3.29
N GLN A 334 -33.10 17.96 -1.97
CA GLN A 334 -34.35 17.68 -1.27
C GLN A 334 -34.97 18.96 -0.70
N ALA A 335 -36.29 19.10 -0.85
CA ALA A 335 -37.06 20.22 -0.33
C ALA A 335 -37.63 19.90 1.05
N VAL A 336 -36.94 20.34 2.11
CA VAL A 336 -37.44 20.24 3.49
C VAL A 336 -38.55 21.25 3.69
N ARG A 337 -39.75 20.79 4.07
CA ARG A 337 -40.88 21.68 4.40
C ARG A 337 -40.56 22.49 5.65
N ALA A 338 -40.73 23.81 5.59
CA ALA A 338 -40.73 24.65 6.77
C ALA A 338 -42.10 24.52 7.46
N GLY A 339 -42.12 24.05 8.71
CA GLY A 339 -43.37 23.86 9.45
C GLY A 339 -44.03 25.17 9.85
N PHE A 340 -43.23 26.20 10.13
CA PHE A 340 -43.70 27.51 10.56
C PHE A 340 -43.25 28.64 9.63
N GLY A 341 -42.12 28.50 8.91
CA GLY A 341 -41.68 29.44 7.88
C GLY A 341 -42.72 29.68 6.78
N ALA A 342 -43.63 28.73 6.57
CA ALA A 342 -44.78 28.87 5.68
C ALA A 342 -45.71 30.04 6.06
N VAL A 343 -45.81 30.38 7.36
CA VAL A 343 -46.54 31.56 7.87
C VAL A 343 -45.89 32.87 7.40
N TYR A 344 -44.58 32.83 7.13
CA TYR A 344 -43.78 33.94 6.59
C TYR A 344 -43.50 33.79 5.09
N GLY A 345 -44.26 32.95 4.37
CA GLY A 345 -44.14 32.73 2.92
C GLY A 345 -43.01 31.80 2.47
N VAL A 346 -42.17 31.30 3.39
CA VAL A 346 -41.08 30.36 3.08
C VAL A 346 -41.56 28.93 3.30
N SER A 347 -42.10 28.28 2.26
CA SER A 347 -42.70 26.94 2.37
C SER A 347 -41.68 25.79 2.45
N THR A 348 -40.48 25.96 1.87
CA THR A 348 -39.45 24.91 1.80
C THR A 348 -38.02 25.47 1.82
N TYR A 349 -37.08 24.66 2.31
CA TYR A 349 -35.64 24.87 2.16
C TYR A 349 -35.03 23.75 1.32
N THR A 350 -34.25 24.10 0.29
CA THR A 350 -33.53 23.12 -0.53
C THR A 350 -32.20 22.74 0.11
N ILE A 351 -31.93 21.44 0.24
CA ILE A 351 -30.70 20.90 0.81
C ILE A 351 -30.03 19.97 -0.20
N SER A 352 -28.73 20.18 -0.40
CA SER A 352 -27.83 19.30 -1.15
C SER A 352 -26.51 19.18 -0.39
N THR A 353 -25.88 18.02 -0.49
CA THR A 353 -24.58 17.69 0.11
C THR A 353 -23.70 16.98 -0.92
N GLN A 354 -22.40 16.90 -0.64
CA GLN A 354 -21.43 16.30 -1.55
C GLN A 354 -20.37 15.53 -0.77
N ALA A 355 -19.90 14.43 -1.35
CA ALA A 355 -18.75 13.69 -0.88
C ALA A 355 -17.85 13.30 -2.06
N ARG A 356 -16.60 13.00 -1.76
CA ARG A 356 -15.64 12.38 -2.66
C ARG A 356 -14.98 11.22 -1.94
N ALA A 357 -14.66 10.17 -2.69
CA ALA A 357 -13.90 9.04 -2.18
C ALA A 357 -12.79 8.67 -3.16
N VAL A 358 -11.63 8.32 -2.61
CA VAL A 358 -10.49 7.79 -3.34
C VAL A 358 -10.51 6.27 -3.24
N VAL A 359 -10.24 5.61 -4.36
CA VAL A 359 -9.95 4.18 -4.45
C VAL A 359 -8.67 4.04 -5.27
N ALA A 360 -7.68 3.32 -4.72
CA ALA A 360 -6.56 2.91 -5.55
C ALA A 360 -7.11 1.92 -6.59
N SER A 361 -6.91 2.22 -7.89
CA SER A 361 -7.24 1.26 -8.94
C SER A 361 -6.51 -0.05 -8.63
N PRO A 362 -7.20 -1.20 -8.48
CA PRO A 362 -6.52 -2.47 -8.29
C PRO A 362 -5.78 -2.75 -9.59
N VAL A 363 -4.47 -2.58 -9.56
CA VAL A 363 -3.67 -2.66 -10.77
C VAL A 363 -3.58 -4.14 -11.12
N SER A 364 -4.17 -4.52 -12.26
CA SER A 364 -3.94 -5.79 -12.93
C SER A 364 -2.51 -5.82 -13.49
N GLY A 365 -1.53 -5.74 -12.59
CA GLY A 365 -0.12 -5.53 -12.87
C GLY A 365 0.59 -6.87 -13.04
N SER A 366 1.33 -7.00 -14.14
CA SER A 366 2.24 -8.11 -14.35
C SER A 366 3.63 -7.74 -13.82
N CYS A 367 4.01 -8.32 -12.69
CA CYS A 367 5.23 -8.02 -11.98
C CYS A 367 6.37 -8.98 -12.36
N ALA A 368 7.51 -8.42 -12.76
CA ALA A 368 8.74 -9.16 -13.05
C ALA A 368 9.83 -8.96 -11.99
N LEU A 369 9.76 -7.84 -11.25
CA LEU A 369 10.59 -7.57 -10.08
C LEU A 369 9.68 -7.04 -8.96
N CYS A 370 9.47 -7.85 -7.93
CA CYS A 370 8.44 -7.64 -6.91
C CYS A 370 9.08 -7.54 -5.53
N PHE A 371 8.81 -6.43 -4.84
CA PHE A 371 9.26 -6.17 -3.47
C PHE A 371 8.07 -6.24 -2.52
N LEU A 372 8.08 -7.19 -1.60
CA LEU A 372 7.01 -7.46 -0.63
C LEU A 372 7.18 -6.61 0.66
N GLY A 373 7.53 -5.34 0.48
CA GLY A 373 7.94 -4.43 1.55
C GLY A 373 8.71 -3.23 1.02
N ASP A 374 9.30 -2.47 1.95
CA ASP A 374 10.05 -1.24 1.64
C ASP A 374 11.38 -1.53 0.91
N VAL A 375 11.84 -0.56 0.12
CA VAL A 375 13.09 -0.62 -0.65
C VAL A 375 13.91 0.63 -0.38
N ASP A 376 15.19 0.49 -0.02
CA ASP A 376 16.17 1.59 -0.06
C ASP A 376 17.17 1.32 -1.17
N THR A 377 17.08 2.09 -2.26
CA THR A 377 17.96 1.90 -3.41
C THR A 377 19.27 2.63 -3.30
N ASN A 378 19.42 3.54 -2.33
CA ASN A 378 20.48 4.53 -2.22
C ASN A 378 20.83 5.19 -3.58
N ASN A 379 21.80 4.68 -4.34
CA ASN A 379 22.16 5.17 -5.69
C ASN A 379 22.30 4.02 -6.71
N SER A 380 21.45 2.99 -6.58
CA SER A 380 21.41 1.81 -7.45
C SER A 380 20.29 1.85 -8.51
N ASP A 381 20.54 1.19 -9.65
CA ASP A 381 19.65 1.14 -10.81
C ASP A 381 18.78 -0.14 -10.85
N PHE A 382 17.60 -0.03 -11.47
CA PHE A 382 16.69 -1.15 -11.71
C PHE A 382 16.18 -1.10 -13.15
N THR A 383 16.49 -2.12 -13.94
CA THR A 383 16.09 -2.21 -15.35
C THR A 383 15.30 -3.48 -15.59
N VAL A 384 14.04 -3.37 -16.03
CA VAL A 384 13.18 -4.51 -16.37
C VAL A 384 12.70 -4.38 -17.82
N SER A 385 13.11 -5.31 -18.68
CA SER A 385 12.71 -5.26 -20.09
C SER A 385 11.26 -5.73 -20.28
N ALA A 386 10.40 -4.86 -20.80
CA ALA A 386 9.03 -5.17 -21.25
C ALA A 386 8.07 -5.78 -20.19
N ALA A 387 8.36 -5.59 -18.90
CA ALA A 387 7.50 -5.98 -17.77
C ALA A 387 7.64 -4.97 -16.62
N SER A 388 6.76 -5.03 -15.62
CA SER A 388 6.70 -4.02 -14.55
C SER A 388 7.54 -4.38 -13.32
N ILE A 389 7.97 -3.34 -12.60
CA ILE A 389 8.45 -3.43 -11.21
C ILE A 389 7.27 -3.08 -10.28
N ALA A 390 7.15 -3.78 -9.15
CA ALA A 390 6.14 -3.46 -8.14
C ALA A 390 6.69 -3.49 -6.71
N VAL A 391 6.24 -2.57 -5.86
CA VAL A 391 6.67 -2.38 -4.48
C VAL A 391 5.44 -2.29 -3.56
N ASP A 392 5.32 -3.22 -2.62
CA ASP A 392 4.23 -3.27 -1.63
C ASP A 392 4.47 -2.31 -0.44
N GLY A 393 5.73 -1.94 -0.19
CA GLY A 393 6.10 -0.86 0.72
C GLY A 393 6.35 0.48 0.02
N SER A 394 7.17 1.31 0.66
CA SER A 394 7.67 2.58 0.11
C SER A 394 9.03 2.43 -0.57
N ILE A 395 9.32 3.30 -1.53
CA ILE A 395 10.66 3.45 -2.13
C ILE A 395 11.38 4.63 -1.46
N THR A 396 12.58 4.38 -0.96
CA THR A 396 13.59 5.41 -0.68
C THR A 396 14.65 5.34 -1.78
N SER A 397 14.89 6.47 -2.45
CA SER A 397 15.83 6.56 -3.58
C SER A 397 16.62 7.87 -3.55
N GLY A 398 17.94 7.76 -3.51
CA GLY A 398 18.86 8.88 -3.70
C GLY A 398 18.95 9.35 -5.16
N PRO A 399 19.67 10.46 -5.41
CA PRO A 399 19.57 11.22 -6.65
C PRO A 399 20.08 10.50 -7.91
N ASN A 400 20.91 9.45 -7.76
CA ASN A 400 21.47 8.70 -8.89
C ASN A 400 20.88 7.27 -9.03
N SER A 401 19.79 6.95 -8.34
CA SER A 401 19.06 5.69 -8.54
C SER A 401 18.13 5.83 -9.76
N PHE A 402 18.34 5.06 -10.83
CA PHE A 402 17.50 5.09 -12.04
C PHE A 402 16.67 3.81 -12.21
N TRP A 403 15.37 3.97 -12.36
CA TRP A 403 14.40 2.88 -12.56
C TRP A 403 13.84 2.93 -13.99
N THR A 404 13.93 1.83 -14.72
CA THR A 404 13.42 1.67 -16.09
C THR A 404 12.63 0.37 -16.21
N ALA A 405 11.36 0.43 -16.60
CA ALA A 405 10.47 -0.72 -16.67
C ALA A 405 9.39 -0.56 -17.77
N GLY A 406 8.55 -1.58 -17.95
CA GLY A 406 7.26 -1.44 -18.65
C GLY A 406 6.19 -0.71 -17.83
N GLY A 407 6.37 -0.68 -16.51
CA GLY A 407 5.51 -0.02 -15.52
C GLY A 407 6.19 -0.03 -14.15
N ILE A 408 5.89 0.95 -13.30
CA ILE A 408 6.42 1.03 -11.92
C ILE A 408 5.23 1.26 -10.99
N LEU A 409 4.95 0.29 -10.11
CA LEU A 409 3.79 0.28 -9.22
C LEU A 409 4.25 0.37 -7.76
N VAL A 410 3.68 1.29 -6.99
CA VAL A 410 4.05 1.50 -5.58
C VAL A 410 2.81 1.58 -4.71
N ALA A 411 2.73 0.77 -3.66
CA ALA A 411 1.63 0.79 -2.69
C ALA A 411 1.87 1.76 -1.53
N GLY A 412 3.13 1.95 -1.13
CA GLY A 412 3.55 3.00 -0.21
C GLY A 412 3.87 4.33 -0.91
N THR A 413 4.80 5.09 -0.33
CA THR A 413 5.27 6.38 -0.87
C THR A 413 6.57 6.25 -1.64
N VAL A 414 6.97 7.27 -2.39
CA VAL A 414 8.33 7.39 -2.94
C VAL A 414 8.99 8.64 -2.36
N ASN A 415 10.10 8.48 -1.64
CA ASN A 415 10.78 9.57 -0.92
C ASN A 415 9.84 10.37 0.01
N GLY A 416 8.80 9.73 0.56
CA GLY A 416 7.78 10.38 1.40
C GLY A 416 6.72 11.20 0.63
N LEU A 417 6.70 11.11 -0.69
CA LEU A 417 5.67 11.69 -1.57
C LEU A 417 4.72 10.62 -2.11
N ASP A 418 3.50 11.05 -2.45
CA ASP A 418 2.54 10.24 -3.21
C ASP A 418 3.14 9.91 -4.60
N PRO A 419 3.11 8.64 -5.07
CA PRO A 419 3.70 8.23 -6.33
C PRO A 419 3.30 9.11 -7.52
N ASP A 420 2.00 9.45 -7.62
CA ASP A 420 1.42 10.22 -8.73
C ASP A 420 1.82 11.71 -8.70
N THR A 421 2.59 12.14 -7.68
CA THR A 421 3.06 13.53 -7.50
C THR A 421 4.56 13.73 -7.74
N ILE A 422 5.31 12.67 -8.03
CA ILE A 422 6.76 12.73 -8.29
C ILE A 422 7.05 13.47 -9.61
N THR A 423 8.03 14.38 -9.61
CA THR A 423 8.47 15.12 -10.81
C THR A 423 9.91 14.81 -11.26
N SER A 424 10.58 13.81 -10.65
CA SER A 424 11.96 13.45 -11.00
C SER A 424 12.07 12.60 -12.28
N SER A 425 13.16 12.79 -13.00
CA SER A 425 13.53 12.00 -14.19
C SER A 425 14.13 10.63 -13.90
N ASN A 426 14.11 10.20 -12.63
CA ASN A 426 14.73 8.97 -12.15
C ASN A 426 13.88 7.72 -12.43
N TYR A 427 12.64 7.89 -12.86
CA TYR A 427 11.66 6.82 -13.05
C TYR A 427 11.11 6.85 -14.49
N SER A 428 11.17 5.70 -15.17
CA SER A 428 10.68 5.55 -16.55
C SER A 428 9.92 4.20 -16.71
N PRO A 429 8.59 4.19 -16.85
CA PRO A 429 7.68 5.33 -16.74
C PRO A 429 7.64 5.92 -15.32
N HIS A 430 6.95 7.05 -15.17
CA HIS A 430 6.60 7.62 -13.87
C HIS A 430 5.88 6.58 -12.99
N PRO A 431 6.17 6.49 -11.67
CA PRO A 431 5.54 5.53 -10.77
C PRO A 431 4.05 5.80 -10.59
N GLN A 432 3.26 4.76 -10.38
CA GLN A 432 1.82 4.87 -10.19
C GLN A 432 1.42 4.25 -8.84
N GLN A 433 0.50 4.91 -8.13
CA GLN A 433 -0.07 4.39 -6.90
C GLN A 433 -0.90 3.12 -7.18
N THR A 434 -0.59 2.02 -6.49
CA THR A 434 -1.39 0.78 -6.47
C THR A 434 -2.02 0.56 -5.09
N ALA A 435 -2.96 -0.39 -5.01
CA ALA A 435 -3.28 -1.03 -3.75
C ALA A 435 -2.15 -2.01 -3.32
N PRO A 436 -1.97 -2.28 -2.01
CA PRO A 436 -1.07 -3.33 -1.50
C PRO A 436 -1.39 -4.70 -2.09
N PHE A 437 -0.37 -5.55 -2.23
CA PHE A 437 -0.47 -6.85 -2.91
C PHE A 437 0.22 -7.99 -2.17
N ALA A 438 -0.45 -9.15 -2.17
CA ALA A 438 0.07 -10.36 -1.54
C ALA A 438 1.23 -10.96 -2.35
N ASP A 439 2.02 -11.83 -1.69
CA ASP A 439 3.03 -12.66 -2.35
C ASP A 439 2.39 -13.47 -3.51
N PRO A 440 2.74 -13.21 -4.78
CA PRO A 440 2.14 -13.87 -5.93
C PRO A 440 2.51 -15.36 -6.03
N PHE A 441 3.48 -15.82 -5.23
CA PHE A 441 3.85 -17.23 -5.10
C PHE A 441 3.57 -17.80 -3.70
N ALA A 442 2.67 -17.20 -2.91
CA ALA A 442 2.25 -17.71 -1.59
C ALA A 442 1.73 -19.17 -1.62
N SER A 443 1.25 -19.63 -2.78
CA SER A 443 0.74 -20.99 -3.03
C SER A 443 1.79 -21.99 -3.54
N LEU A 444 3.00 -21.55 -3.90
CA LEU A 444 4.08 -22.40 -4.41
C LEU A 444 4.43 -23.51 -3.41
N ALA A 445 4.46 -24.77 -3.86
CA ALA A 445 4.97 -25.86 -3.04
C ALA A 445 6.47 -25.65 -2.80
N MET A 446 6.94 -25.72 -1.55
CA MET A 446 8.38 -25.60 -1.25
C MET A 446 9.11 -26.89 -1.63
N PRO A 447 10.37 -26.82 -2.13
CA PRO A 447 11.15 -28.00 -2.49
C PRO A 447 11.26 -29.04 -1.37
N ALA A 448 10.83 -30.26 -1.68
CA ALA A 448 10.95 -31.40 -0.78
C ALA A 448 12.42 -31.84 -0.66
N THR A 449 12.85 -32.14 0.56
CA THR A 449 14.23 -32.49 0.88
C THR A 449 14.70 -33.76 0.13
N PRO A 450 15.78 -33.71 -0.67
CA PRO A 450 16.40 -34.90 -1.24
C PRO A 450 16.96 -35.82 -0.15
N ALA A 451 16.80 -37.14 -0.32
CA ALA A 451 17.36 -38.14 0.62
C ALA A 451 18.91 -38.24 0.61
N GLN A 452 19.58 -37.56 -0.34
CA GLN A 452 21.03 -37.63 -0.52
C GLN A 452 21.73 -36.49 0.22
N VAL A 453 22.28 -36.77 1.39
CA VAL A 453 23.11 -35.83 2.15
C VAL A 453 24.52 -35.76 1.54
N ARG A 454 25.01 -34.54 1.30
CA ARG A 454 26.32 -34.24 0.70
C ARG A 454 27.30 -33.62 1.70
N GLY A 455 26.80 -32.94 2.73
CA GLY A 455 27.64 -32.36 3.79
C GLY A 455 28.15 -30.95 3.45
N ASN A 456 29.35 -30.62 3.92
CA ASN A 456 29.99 -29.34 3.64
C ASN A 456 30.93 -29.44 2.43
N VAL A 457 31.12 -28.33 1.71
CA VAL A 457 32.11 -28.18 0.64
C VAL A 457 33.07 -27.07 1.01
N ALA A 458 34.37 -27.34 0.91
CA ALA A 458 35.44 -26.38 1.14
C ALA A 458 36.41 -26.43 -0.04
N GLY A 459 36.32 -25.41 -0.89
CA GLY A 459 36.88 -25.40 -2.23
C GLY A 459 36.07 -26.22 -3.24
N CYS A 460 36.03 -25.79 -4.51
CA CYS A 460 35.38 -26.54 -5.59
C CYS A 460 35.97 -26.20 -6.96
N ASN A 461 36.64 -27.18 -7.58
CA ASN A 461 37.12 -27.12 -8.97
C ASN A 461 36.65 -28.35 -9.78
N ALA A 462 35.39 -28.74 -9.54
CA ALA A 462 34.81 -29.99 -10.01
C ALA A 462 33.29 -29.86 -10.25
N THR A 463 32.66 -30.94 -10.73
CA THR A 463 31.20 -31.03 -10.78
C THR A 463 30.64 -31.67 -9.52
N ILE A 464 29.85 -30.94 -8.74
CA ILE A 464 29.13 -31.46 -7.57
C ILE A 464 27.71 -31.90 -7.94
N GLN A 465 27.13 -32.81 -7.16
CA GLN A 465 25.88 -33.52 -7.50
C GLN A 465 24.70 -33.07 -6.62
N PRO A 466 23.45 -33.06 -7.13
CA PRO A 466 22.27 -32.71 -6.35
C PRO A 466 22.17 -33.43 -5.00
N GLY A 467 21.59 -32.76 -4.00
CA GLY A 467 21.50 -33.25 -2.62
C GLY A 467 21.46 -32.13 -1.56
N VAL A 468 21.63 -32.52 -0.29
CA VAL A 468 21.58 -31.63 0.89
C VAL A 468 22.98 -31.21 1.33
N TYR A 469 23.22 -29.90 1.35
CA TYR A 469 24.47 -29.24 1.67
C TYR A 469 24.36 -28.38 2.93
N GLY A 470 25.45 -28.31 3.69
CA GLY A 470 25.59 -27.45 4.87
C GLY A 470 26.20 -26.12 4.46
N ASN A 471 27.44 -25.89 4.87
CA ASN A 471 28.24 -24.78 4.35
C ASN A 471 28.93 -25.17 3.04
N VAL A 472 28.92 -24.27 2.07
CA VAL A 472 29.66 -24.38 0.80
C VAL A 472 30.52 -23.13 0.68
N SER A 473 31.84 -23.28 0.69
CA SER A 473 32.77 -22.16 0.55
C SER A 473 33.65 -22.38 -0.67
N LEU A 474 33.57 -21.47 -1.63
CA LEU A 474 34.45 -21.44 -2.80
C LEU A 474 35.71 -20.62 -2.47
N GLY A 475 36.88 -21.16 -2.83
CA GLY A 475 38.16 -20.45 -2.71
C GLY A 475 38.31 -19.35 -3.76
N ASN A 476 39.44 -18.64 -3.72
CA ASN A 476 39.75 -17.63 -4.74
C ASN A 476 40.10 -18.32 -6.07
N ASN A 477 39.46 -17.90 -7.17
CA ASN A 477 39.55 -18.48 -8.52
C ASN A 477 38.93 -19.89 -8.69
N ASP A 478 38.16 -20.38 -7.71
CA ASP A 478 37.51 -21.70 -7.80
C ASP A 478 36.39 -21.73 -8.84
N THR A 479 36.32 -22.79 -9.65
CA THR A 479 35.22 -23.02 -10.61
C THR A 479 34.37 -24.23 -10.23
N CYS A 480 33.23 -23.98 -9.58
CA CYS A 480 32.29 -25.03 -9.18
C CYS A 480 31.22 -25.25 -10.25
N THR A 481 31.02 -26.50 -10.65
CA THR A 481 30.00 -26.87 -11.64
C THR A 481 28.87 -27.65 -10.96
N LEU A 482 27.62 -27.28 -11.22
CA LEU A 482 26.42 -27.96 -10.73
C LEU A 482 25.88 -28.89 -11.82
N ALA A 483 25.73 -30.18 -11.51
CA ALA A 483 24.96 -31.10 -12.34
C ALA A 483 23.44 -30.81 -12.21
N PRO A 484 22.62 -31.14 -13.23
CA PRO A 484 21.19 -30.78 -13.21
C PRO A 484 20.43 -31.39 -12.02
N GLY A 485 19.64 -30.58 -11.31
CA GLY A 485 18.80 -31.01 -10.20
C GLY A 485 18.67 -30.01 -9.04
N LEU A 486 18.10 -30.50 -7.93
CA LEU A 486 17.81 -29.72 -6.73
C LEU A 486 18.96 -29.79 -5.72
N TYR A 487 19.46 -28.63 -5.31
CA TYR A 487 20.44 -28.47 -4.23
C TYR A 487 19.73 -27.82 -3.04
N VAL A 488 19.79 -28.44 -1.87
CA VAL A 488 19.19 -27.89 -0.64
C VAL A 488 20.29 -27.46 0.30
N ILE A 489 20.35 -26.16 0.61
CA ILE A 489 21.39 -25.53 1.41
C ILE A 489 20.80 -25.19 2.79
N THR A 490 21.39 -25.70 3.87
CA THR A 490 21.01 -25.35 5.26
C THR A 490 22.02 -24.46 5.96
N GLY A 491 23.10 -24.05 5.29
CA GLY A 491 24.16 -23.21 5.84
C GLY A 491 24.61 -22.10 4.90
N LEU A 492 25.81 -21.57 5.13
CA LEU A 492 26.36 -20.49 4.31
C LEU A 492 26.91 -21.04 2.99
N TRP A 493 26.36 -20.61 1.86
CA TRP A 493 27.03 -20.64 0.56
C TRP A 493 27.81 -19.32 0.39
N GLN A 494 29.14 -19.39 0.24
CA GLN A 494 30.01 -18.21 0.16
C GLN A 494 30.98 -18.31 -1.01
N GLU A 495 31.09 -17.23 -1.79
CA GLU A 495 31.96 -17.15 -2.95
C GLU A 495 33.21 -16.28 -2.70
N GLY A 496 34.39 -16.87 -2.96
CA GLY A 496 35.69 -16.22 -2.91
C GLY A 496 36.02 -15.39 -4.14
N ASN A 497 37.09 -14.60 -4.08
CA ASN A 497 37.47 -13.65 -5.13
C ASN A 497 37.67 -14.37 -6.48
N HIS A 498 37.00 -13.89 -7.53
CA HIS A 498 37.05 -14.48 -8.89
C HIS A 498 36.62 -15.96 -8.97
N SER A 499 35.88 -16.47 -7.98
CA SER A 499 35.23 -17.78 -8.13
C SER A 499 34.06 -17.72 -9.10
N LEU A 500 33.71 -18.87 -9.67
CA LEU A 500 32.64 -19.05 -10.65
C LEU A 500 31.77 -20.25 -10.26
N LEU A 501 30.52 -19.99 -9.91
CA LEU A 501 29.48 -21.01 -9.81
C LEU A 501 28.71 -21.11 -11.12
N LYS A 502 28.76 -22.27 -11.79
CA LYS A 502 28.04 -22.49 -13.05
C LYS A 502 27.20 -23.77 -13.05
N SER A 503 26.09 -23.77 -13.77
CA SER A 503 25.28 -24.99 -13.98
C SER A 503 25.58 -25.64 -15.34
N SER A 504 25.67 -26.97 -15.40
CA SER A 504 25.75 -27.72 -16.67
C SER A 504 24.39 -28.04 -17.31
N GLY A 505 23.30 -27.57 -16.69
CA GLY A 505 21.92 -27.69 -17.15
C GLY A 505 20.95 -27.22 -16.06
N GLY A 506 19.70 -27.66 -16.10
CA GLY A 506 18.65 -27.17 -15.20
C GLY A 506 18.87 -27.46 -13.72
N VAL A 507 19.03 -26.41 -12.91
CA VAL A 507 19.36 -26.44 -11.47
C VAL A 507 18.42 -25.54 -10.68
N THR A 508 18.15 -25.90 -9.43
CA THR A 508 17.51 -25.02 -8.45
C THR A 508 18.25 -25.09 -7.13
N LEU A 509 18.66 -23.93 -6.60
CA LEU A 509 19.21 -23.77 -5.27
C LEU A 509 18.07 -23.45 -4.28
N TYR A 510 17.91 -24.26 -3.24
CA TYR A 510 16.90 -24.08 -2.19
C TYR A 510 17.53 -23.81 -0.83
N PHE A 511 17.38 -22.59 -0.32
CA PHE A 511 17.97 -22.13 0.95
C PHE A 511 16.93 -22.19 2.08
N THR A 512 17.12 -23.14 3.00
CA THR A 512 16.13 -23.48 4.05
C THR A 512 16.82 -23.73 5.40
N CYS A 513 16.06 -24.11 6.43
CA CYS A 513 16.55 -24.15 7.80
C CYS A 513 16.90 -25.57 8.30
N GLY A 514 17.51 -25.64 9.48
CA GLY A 514 17.93 -26.91 10.10
C GLY A 514 19.40 -27.25 9.82
N THR A 515 19.68 -28.53 9.62
CA THR A 515 21.03 -29.05 9.34
C THR A 515 21.00 -30.07 8.21
N THR A 516 22.17 -30.46 7.70
CA THR A 516 22.32 -31.52 6.69
C THR A 516 21.69 -32.86 7.07
N ALA A 517 21.58 -33.16 8.37
CA ALA A 517 20.93 -34.37 8.88
C ALA A 517 19.45 -34.16 9.30
N ALA A 518 19.03 -32.91 9.47
CA ALA A 518 17.70 -32.53 9.94
C ALA A 518 17.24 -31.23 9.27
N VAL A 519 16.99 -31.31 7.96
CA VAL A 519 16.42 -30.20 7.17
C VAL A 519 14.99 -29.95 7.62
N ARG A 520 14.63 -28.68 7.84
CA ARG A 520 13.27 -28.26 8.20
C ARG A 520 12.89 -27.00 7.41
N ALA A 521 11.59 -26.74 7.33
CA ALA A 521 11.13 -25.41 6.97
C ALA A 521 11.61 -24.36 8.00
N CYS A 522 11.81 -23.12 7.56
CA CYS A 522 12.11 -22.02 8.47
C CYS A 522 10.86 -21.61 9.27
N LEU A 523 11.08 -20.99 10.43
CA LEU A 523 10.04 -20.56 11.36
C LEU A 523 10.03 -19.03 11.48
N ASP A 524 8.91 -18.42 11.90
CA ASP A 524 8.81 -16.97 12.13
C ASP A 524 9.72 -16.49 13.29
N THR A 525 10.23 -17.44 14.08
CA THR A 525 11.19 -17.23 15.17
C THR A 525 12.64 -17.44 14.76
N ASP A 526 12.92 -17.90 13.54
CA ASP A 526 14.29 -17.97 13.03
C ASP A 526 14.77 -16.56 12.71
N VAL A 527 16.02 -16.25 13.07
CA VAL A 527 16.63 -14.92 12.92
C VAL A 527 17.74 -14.93 11.88
N ALA A 528 18.06 -13.78 11.28
CA ALA A 528 19.15 -13.64 10.32
C ALA A 528 20.46 -14.23 10.88
N GLY A 529 21.14 -15.03 10.07
CA GLY A 529 22.23 -15.93 10.49
C GLY A 529 21.81 -17.40 10.67
N THR A 530 20.50 -17.68 10.81
CA THR A 530 19.98 -19.04 11.02
C THR A 530 19.54 -19.68 9.70
N GLY A 531 20.13 -20.82 9.33
CA GLY A 531 19.77 -21.56 8.12
C GLY A 531 20.54 -21.14 6.86
N GLY A 532 20.03 -21.58 5.70
CA GLY A 532 20.67 -21.41 4.40
C GLY A 532 20.72 -19.95 3.92
N ARG A 533 21.87 -19.51 3.37
CA ARG A 533 21.97 -18.24 2.63
C ARG A 533 23.04 -18.25 1.55
N LEU A 534 22.87 -17.37 0.56
CA LEU A 534 23.82 -17.09 -0.50
C LEU A 534 24.57 -15.78 -0.25
N ASP A 535 25.90 -15.88 -0.18
CA ASP A 535 26.86 -14.77 -0.18
C ASP A 535 27.73 -14.84 -1.44
N ALA A 536 27.29 -14.17 -2.51
CA ALA A 536 27.98 -14.15 -3.81
C ALA A 536 29.08 -13.08 -3.92
N LYS A 537 29.30 -12.26 -2.87
CA LYS A 537 29.95 -10.92 -2.91
C LYS A 537 31.20 -10.76 -3.77
N ASN A 538 32.00 -11.81 -3.95
CA ASN A 538 33.31 -11.77 -4.60
C ASN A 538 33.43 -12.67 -5.84
N GLY A 539 32.38 -13.44 -6.16
CA GLY A 539 32.35 -14.44 -7.22
C GLY A 539 31.54 -14.01 -8.45
N ALA A 540 30.93 -15.00 -9.09
CA ALA A 540 30.14 -14.90 -10.31
C ALA A 540 29.23 -16.12 -10.44
N LEU A 541 27.91 -15.90 -10.59
CA LEU A 541 26.98 -17.00 -10.84
C LEU A 541 26.56 -17.04 -12.31
N SER A 542 26.56 -18.23 -12.90
CA SER A 542 26.06 -18.53 -14.25
C SER A 542 25.18 -19.78 -14.18
N ILE A 543 23.97 -19.62 -13.65
CA ILE A 543 23.06 -20.73 -13.31
C ILE A 543 21.74 -20.63 -14.08
N ALA A 544 21.23 -21.77 -14.53
CA ALA A 544 19.96 -21.88 -15.25
C ALA A 544 18.97 -22.78 -14.52
N ALA A 545 17.72 -22.30 -14.40
CA ALA A 545 16.59 -23.04 -13.85
C ALA A 545 16.28 -24.31 -14.65
N GLY A 546 15.65 -25.28 -14.00
CA GLY A 546 15.24 -26.53 -14.66
C GLY A 546 15.27 -27.78 -13.80
N ALA A 547 15.44 -27.68 -12.48
CA ALA A 547 15.33 -28.86 -11.63
C ALA A 547 13.90 -29.45 -11.70
N PRO A 548 13.74 -30.79 -11.63
CA PRO A 548 12.42 -31.43 -11.65
C PRO A 548 11.49 -30.86 -10.56
N GLY A 549 10.30 -30.41 -10.97
CA GLY A 549 9.32 -29.74 -10.11
C GLY A 549 9.51 -28.22 -9.93
N TYR A 550 10.67 -27.67 -10.29
CA TYR A 550 11.05 -26.27 -10.04
C TYR A 550 11.61 -25.58 -11.29
N THR A 551 11.14 -25.99 -12.47
CA THR A 551 11.72 -25.59 -13.77
C THR A 551 11.68 -24.10 -14.07
N GLY A 552 10.83 -23.33 -13.38
CA GLY A 552 10.76 -21.87 -13.50
C GLY A 552 11.68 -21.09 -12.55
N PHE A 553 12.37 -21.73 -11.60
CA PHE A 553 13.15 -21.04 -10.55
C PHE A 553 14.58 -21.59 -10.44
N ALA A 554 15.56 -20.68 -10.46
CA ALA A 554 16.96 -20.99 -10.23
C ALA A 554 17.35 -20.85 -8.75
N ILE A 555 16.74 -19.89 -8.04
CA ILE A 555 16.95 -19.65 -6.60
C ILE A 555 15.61 -19.60 -5.89
N ILE A 556 15.48 -20.37 -4.82
CA ILE A 556 14.35 -20.40 -3.91
C ILE A 556 14.91 -20.27 -2.48
N TYR A 557 14.41 -19.35 -1.68
CA TYR A 557 14.53 -19.41 -0.22
C TYR A 557 13.21 -19.96 0.35
N ASP A 558 13.30 -20.66 1.47
CA ASP A 558 12.12 -20.96 2.28
C ASP A 558 11.39 -19.66 2.66
N ARG A 559 10.05 -19.68 2.62
CA ARG A 559 9.20 -18.50 2.87
C ARG A 559 9.56 -17.69 4.11
N LYS A 560 10.04 -18.36 5.16
CA LYS A 560 10.32 -17.72 6.45
C LYS A 560 11.79 -17.42 6.66
N ASN A 561 12.67 -17.85 5.74
CA ASN A 561 14.10 -17.61 5.80
C ASN A 561 14.42 -16.09 5.80
N PRO A 562 14.97 -15.55 6.90
CA PRO A 562 15.21 -14.11 7.05
C PRO A 562 16.61 -13.68 6.60
N ASN A 563 17.43 -14.61 6.09
CA ASN A 563 18.79 -14.29 5.66
C ASN A 563 18.75 -13.42 4.39
N ALA A 564 19.74 -12.56 4.23
CA ALA A 564 19.91 -11.80 3.01
C ALA A 564 20.20 -12.71 1.80
N LEU A 565 19.89 -12.19 0.62
CA LEU A 565 20.29 -12.71 -0.68
C LEU A 565 21.34 -11.75 -1.23
N GLU A 566 22.61 -12.04 -0.96
CA GLU A 566 23.71 -11.09 -1.14
C GLU A 566 24.34 -11.29 -2.52
N LEU A 567 23.99 -10.40 -3.45
CA LEU A 567 24.21 -10.51 -4.90
C LEU A 567 25.09 -9.37 -5.44
N GLN A 568 26.09 -9.01 -4.66
CA GLN A 568 27.24 -8.23 -5.09
C GLN A 568 28.24 -9.16 -5.79
N GLY A 569 29.05 -8.64 -6.72
CA GLY A 569 30.07 -9.42 -7.41
C GLY A 569 30.71 -8.63 -8.55
N ASN A 570 32.04 -8.53 -8.56
CA ASN A 570 32.75 -7.86 -9.67
C ASN A 570 32.84 -8.74 -10.92
N GLY A 571 32.46 -10.02 -10.82
CA GLY A 571 32.26 -10.91 -11.96
C GLY A 571 30.85 -10.79 -12.55
N GLY A 572 30.73 -11.02 -13.85
CA GLY A 572 29.43 -11.04 -14.53
C GLY A 572 28.54 -12.13 -13.93
N THR A 573 27.35 -11.74 -13.46
CA THR A 573 26.39 -12.64 -12.83
C THR A 573 25.10 -12.71 -13.63
N GLU A 574 24.78 -13.92 -14.09
CA GLU A 574 23.65 -14.24 -14.96
C GLU A 574 22.85 -15.42 -14.39
N VAL A 575 21.65 -15.13 -13.87
CA VAL A 575 20.68 -16.13 -13.40
C VAL A 575 19.58 -16.26 -14.44
N THR A 576 19.45 -17.45 -15.04
CA THR A 576 18.36 -17.75 -15.98
C THR A 576 17.25 -18.50 -15.24
N GLY A 577 16.04 -17.96 -15.26
CA GLY A 577 14.89 -18.39 -14.44
C GLY A 577 14.68 -17.51 -13.21
N GLY A 578 13.58 -17.75 -12.51
CA GLY A 578 13.11 -16.91 -11.41
C GLY A 578 13.89 -17.05 -10.10
N ILE A 579 13.68 -16.05 -9.25
CA ILE A 579 14.24 -15.94 -7.89
C ILE A 579 13.07 -15.69 -6.94
N TYR A 580 12.88 -16.56 -5.95
CA TYR A 580 11.84 -16.42 -4.94
C TYR A 580 12.45 -16.45 -3.53
N ALA A 581 12.45 -15.30 -2.84
CA ALA A 581 12.96 -15.18 -1.48
C ALA A 581 12.15 -14.14 -0.68
N PRO A 582 10.87 -14.42 -0.36
CA PRO A 582 9.87 -13.42 0.04
C PRO A 582 10.12 -12.76 1.41
N ASN A 583 10.99 -13.34 2.25
CA ASN A 583 11.40 -12.76 3.54
C ASN A 583 12.89 -12.35 3.57
N ALA A 584 13.61 -12.50 2.46
CA ALA A 584 15.00 -12.07 2.33
C ALA A 584 15.09 -10.63 1.79
N SER A 585 16.00 -9.82 2.34
CA SER A 585 16.45 -8.61 1.67
C SER A 585 17.51 -8.95 0.62
N MET A 586 17.40 -8.41 -0.59
CA MET A 586 18.47 -8.50 -1.58
C MET A 586 19.49 -7.38 -1.35
N THR A 587 20.79 -7.69 -1.38
CA THR A 587 21.85 -6.68 -1.19
C THR A 587 22.83 -6.63 -2.36
N PHE A 588 23.12 -5.43 -2.87
CA PHE A 588 24.02 -5.20 -4.00
C PHE A 588 24.81 -3.88 -3.82
N ASN A 589 26.03 -3.99 -3.30
CA ASN A 589 26.89 -2.84 -3.04
C ASN A 589 27.97 -2.68 -4.13
N GLY A 590 28.53 -1.47 -4.26
CA GLY A 590 29.65 -1.19 -5.17
C GLY A 590 29.24 -0.71 -6.57
N THR A 591 29.56 -1.48 -7.62
CA THR A 591 29.36 -1.09 -9.03
C THR A 591 28.80 -2.23 -9.89
N SER A 592 28.30 -3.29 -9.25
CA SER A 592 27.87 -4.53 -9.91
C SER A 592 26.44 -4.45 -10.41
N LYS A 593 26.18 -4.89 -11.64
CA LYS A 593 24.81 -5.10 -12.15
C LYS A 593 24.50 -6.60 -12.21
N PHE A 594 23.52 -7.03 -11.42
CA PHE A 594 23.06 -8.39 -11.32
C PHE A 594 22.06 -8.71 -12.43
N GLY A 595 22.38 -9.69 -13.29
CA GLY A 595 21.55 -10.09 -14.43
C GLY A 595 20.62 -11.25 -14.11
N VAL A 596 19.32 -11.06 -14.35
CA VAL A 596 18.30 -12.13 -14.38
C VAL A 596 17.71 -12.22 -15.78
N SER A 597 17.40 -13.42 -16.26
CA SER A 597 16.66 -13.60 -17.50
C SER A 597 15.55 -14.65 -17.39
N GLY A 598 14.44 -14.49 -18.12
CA GLY A 598 13.45 -15.55 -18.32
C GLY A 598 12.47 -15.83 -17.16
N GLY A 599 12.63 -15.23 -15.99
CA GLY A 599 11.78 -15.48 -14.83
C GLY A 599 11.59 -14.26 -13.92
N PRO A 600 10.62 -14.31 -12.98
CA PRO A 600 10.34 -13.22 -12.05
C PRO A 600 11.30 -13.24 -10.85
N VAL A 601 11.57 -12.07 -10.29
CA VAL A 601 12.28 -11.88 -9.02
C VAL A 601 11.28 -11.41 -7.97
N VAL A 602 11.16 -12.14 -6.87
CA VAL A 602 10.28 -11.79 -5.73
C VAL A 602 11.10 -11.85 -4.45
N VAL A 603 11.26 -10.71 -3.78
CA VAL A 603 12.04 -10.56 -2.53
C VAL A 603 11.29 -9.68 -1.53
N ARG A 604 11.72 -9.66 -0.27
CA ARG A 604 11.10 -8.80 0.76
C ARG A 604 11.36 -7.33 0.47
N SER A 605 12.62 -7.01 0.20
CA SER A 605 13.18 -5.66 0.17
C SER A 605 14.48 -5.67 -0.62
N ALA A 606 15.03 -4.50 -0.91
CA ALA A 606 16.43 -4.38 -1.32
C ALA A 606 17.13 -3.20 -0.63
N ASP A 607 18.44 -3.36 -0.50
CA ASP A 607 19.41 -2.38 0.01
C ASP A 607 20.63 -2.35 -0.94
N GLY A 608 20.93 -1.19 -1.52
CA GLY A 608 21.89 -1.07 -2.63
C GLY A 608 22.85 0.12 -2.52
N VAL A 609 23.95 -0.03 -1.77
CA VAL A 609 24.93 1.04 -1.55
C VAL A 609 26.05 0.98 -2.60
N GLY A 610 25.86 1.73 -3.68
CA GLY A 610 26.85 1.81 -4.77
C GLY A 610 26.59 2.97 -5.74
N ASN A 611 27.38 3.05 -6.81
CA ASN A 611 27.23 4.03 -7.88
C ASN A 611 27.24 3.27 -9.21
N GLY A 612 26.04 3.08 -9.79
CA GLY A 612 25.84 2.18 -10.93
C GLY A 612 25.78 0.69 -10.57
N SER A 613 25.70 0.35 -9.28
CA SER A 613 25.15 -0.94 -8.81
C SER A 613 23.70 -1.10 -9.28
N GLY A 614 23.19 -2.33 -9.39
CA GLY A 614 21.77 -2.51 -9.71
C GLY A 614 21.33 -3.90 -10.16
N ILE A 615 20.07 -4.00 -10.57
CA ILE A 615 19.44 -5.22 -11.10
C ILE A 615 19.02 -5.00 -12.55
N SER A 616 19.27 -5.98 -13.42
CA SER A 616 18.68 -6.04 -14.76
C SER A 616 17.89 -7.34 -14.94
N VAL A 617 16.57 -7.26 -15.09
CA VAL A 617 15.70 -8.41 -15.41
C VAL A 617 15.30 -8.35 -16.89
N THR A 618 15.69 -9.37 -17.64
CA THR A 618 15.51 -9.45 -19.09
C THR A 618 14.59 -10.59 -19.50
N ASN A 619 13.87 -10.47 -20.62
CA ASN A 619 12.94 -11.51 -21.12
C ASN A 619 11.99 -12.03 -20.02
N ALA A 620 11.52 -11.14 -19.15
CA ALA A 620 10.99 -11.54 -17.85
C ALA A 620 9.63 -12.23 -17.95
N THR A 621 9.52 -13.44 -17.38
CA THR A 621 8.21 -14.09 -17.21
C THR A 621 7.51 -13.45 -16.02
N SER A 622 6.70 -12.43 -16.28
CA SER A 622 5.96 -11.69 -15.25
C SER A 622 4.88 -12.56 -14.58
N THR A 623 4.72 -12.41 -13.27
CA THR A 623 3.61 -12.98 -12.50
C THR A 623 2.49 -11.96 -12.29
N ASN A 624 1.24 -12.39 -12.15
CA ASN A 624 0.13 -11.49 -11.88
C ASN A 624 0.11 -11.10 -10.40
N LEU A 625 0.04 -9.81 -10.10
CA LEU A 625 -0.24 -9.34 -8.75
C LEU A 625 -1.70 -9.57 -8.40
N THR A 626 -1.94 -10.07 -7.18
CA THR A 626 -3.24 -10.01 -6.53
C THR A 626 -3.17 -8.94 -5.44
N SER A 627 -3.61 -7.74 -5.78
CA SER A 627 -3.87 -6.70 -4.77
C SER A 627 -5.05 -7.13 -3.89
N ASP A 628 -4.93 -7.01 -2.57
CA ASP A 628 -6.13 -6.90 -1.74
C ASP A 628 -6.75 -5.51 -2.02
N PRO A 629 -8.08 -5.34 -2.01
CA PRO A 629 -8.68 -4.07 -2.38
C PRO A 629 -8.41 -3.04 -1.28
N SER A 630 -7.57 -2.03 -1.58
CA SER A 630 -7.36 -0.88 -0.70
C SER A 630 -8.70 -0.34 -0.20
N PRO A 631 -8.90 -0.20 1.12
CA PRO A 631 -10.17 0.28 1.64
C PRO A 631 -10.42 1.70 1.14
N ALA A 632 -11.52 1.89 0.39
CA ALA A 632 -11.92 3.19 -0.11
C ALA A 632 -11.97 4.21 1.03
N SER A 633 -11.41 5.40 0.79
CA SER A 633 -11.27 6.46 1.79
C SER A 633 -11.96 7.73 1.33
N LEU A 634 -12.34 8.62 2.28
CA LEU A 634 -12.96 9.90 1.95
C LEU A 634 -11.90 10.95 1.62
N ASP A 635 -12.01 11.55 0.44
CA ASP A 635 -11.27 12.74 -0.01
C ASP A 635 -11.91 13.96 0.69
N ARG A 636 -11.21 14.54 1.67
CA ARG A 636 -11.74 15.49 2.67
C ARG A 636 -11.17 16.90 2.57
#